data_AF-A0A954BWB2-F1
#
_entry.id   AF-A0A954BWB2-F1
#
_cell.length_a   1.000
_cell.length_b   1.000
_cell.length_c   1.000
_cell.angle_alpha   90.00
_cell.angle_beta   90.00
_cell.angle_gamma   90.00
#
_symmetry.space_group_name_H-M   'P 1'
#
loop_
_entity.id
_entity.type
_entity.pdbx_description
1 polymer ?
#
loop_
_entity_poly.entity_id
_entity_poly.type
_entity_poly.pdbx_seq_one_letter_code
_entity_poly.pdbx_strand_id
1 'polypeptide(L)'
;MDVSIVGHQRRLAGLGVAVAVLGLSMLLGGCGGGDDGGGGGGGGLKFPSAPTARPSLAGMVIRVSANGGNNSAGAGGDGGYVALASNSSALRSGGTAQGVDNNFLTAGVLADNTVTYAELAGISATALSVVGTTAYIDLFGQDFYVPAGVALTLGDAASGVIDEIVIRGNLATDVLRIDGAVVTTRTGSTGPDFQLTSANNTGGGVVVTGSINANGATGQDGGTVVLYSYAGSVVLTGTVAANGSSGATAGSGGQVSIVGERGVYVAAGQFTSTGGNGTTNGGNGGQIEAYAQSLDQTSEFNWGVNVSGGTGGSGTGGSGGSFNMEGGDFVNMFAPIQADGGNSTSGTGGSGGVVQHAAGTVRGVLQIQANGGSGATTGGDGGTFNNSSSTSPWANVEGFAFVFTANGGAGTTSAGNGGVIQAAAYGWTVNSTFEVTANGSNGTSGPGNGGGFGQLILVGWAANNRFDLTALGGNGTTMGGGGGGGTIIFYGEHKNNTITGDISGGDASAAAGAAGNAGNLTLGCYNVGGVTGEGLTLDITGTGGDAPNGNTAGNGAFVGMQFSLITETSGLDITVGGDLSGGNAGGATGTGGNGGGIQAASGGQISILRLTTNALIANGGSGSSTGGDGGGIQFSGPGSFEIDGTFTANGGLGTGTNGDGGTGGVVVFYIPQLGYFLANKFTFTALGGNSEQGDGGAGGMVFGDNLDSEATVTGGTYTLSGGNGATLSGTGLGGDAGTFQIYTTEHNIDIITTIVANGGTGTGGGGSGGNVFSYTDTDGSADDGRGAYLYVNSSITLNGGAGLGNGNGADGGTIEFWPYWYGNTSQTGEAEYRGTWTLNGGNGAGAGNGGNAGGSSIYGGVLFLRSYAVITANGGTGVTGGDGGGLSFDNDGTGLVTIGGNVTANGGAGTTTGGSGGSISAGSTSTGGKITVSSGVTLRANGGAAAGAAGTISLDAEGAGGANVTTTGATLQTNTGAGTAVPANITIS
;
A
#
# COMPACT_ATOMS: atom_id res chain seq x y z
N MET A 1 24.12 -20.86 36.39
CA MET A 1 24.17 -21.92 37.42
C MET A 1 23.44 -23.10 36.80
N ASP A 2 24.21 -24.09 36.34
CA ASP A 2 23.74 -25.31 35.70
C ASP A 2 22.95 -26.18 36.68
N VAL A 3 21.78 -26.66 36.26
CA VAL A 3 21.34 -28.03 36.55
C VAL A 3 20.64 -28.59 35.31
N SER A 4 21.32 -29.53 34.68
CA SER A 4 20.84 -30.43 33.64
C SER A 4 20.12 -31.62 34.28
N ILE A 5 18.94 -31.97 33.78
CA ILE A 5 18.42 -33.36 33.85
C ILE A 5 18.00 -33.76 32.44
N VAL A 6 18.85 -34.55 31.81
CA VAL A 6 18.59 -35.25 30.55
C VAL A 6 17.74 -36.49 30.84
N GLY A 7 16.59 -36.58 30.19
CA GLY A 7 15.81 -37.80 30.04
C GLY A 7 15.45 -38.00 28.57
N HIS A 8 16.29 -38.74 27.83
CA HIS A 8 15.95 -39.25 26.50
C HIS A 8 15.08 -40.50 26.64
N GLN A 9 13.89 -40.53 26.00
CA GLN A 9 13.33 -41.76 25.42
C GLN A 9 12.61 -41.46 24.10
N ARG A 10 12.78 -42.42 23.18
CA ARG A 10 12.44 -42.39 21.75
C ARG A 10 10.96 -42.77 21.50
N ARG A 11 10.42 -42.21 20.40
CA ARG A 11 9.39 -42.73 19.46
C ARG A 11 8.53 -43.93 19.90
N LEU A 12 7.20 -43.77 19.89
CA LEU A 12 6.30 -44.46 18.94
C LEU A 12 4.89 -43.82 18.94
N ALA A 13 4.19 -43.96 17.82
CA ALA A 13 3.01 -43.23 17.38
C ALA A 13 1.67 -43.61 18.05
N GLY A 14 0.69 -42.69 17.99
CA GLY A 14 -0.73 -43.04 17.87
C GLY A 14 -1.72 -42.34 18.81
N LEU A 15 -2.50 -41.42 18.22
CA LEU A 15 -3.91 -41.07 18.51
C LEU A 15 -4.34 -40.57 19.92
N GLY A 16 -4.98 -39.39 19.96
CA GLY A 16 -6.11 -39.14 20.87
C GLY A 16 -6.15 -37.82 21.65
N VAL A 17 -6.97 -36.90 21.15
CA VAL A 17 -7.62 -35.73 21.78
C VAL A 17 -7.86 -35.76 23.32
N ALA A 18 -7.51 -34.66 24.01
CA ALA A 18 -8.18 -34.03 25.18
C ALA A 18 -7.49 -32.67 25.44
N VAL A 19 -8.09 -31.48 25.53
CA VAL A 19 -9.24 -30.91 26.28
C VAL A 19 -9.02 -30.74 27.80
N ALA A 20 -9.19 -29.48 28.23
CA ALA A 20 -9.40 -28.90 29.59
C ALA A 20 -8.14 -28.65 30.46
N VAL A 21 -8.00 -27.58 31.26
CA VAL A 21 -8.92 -26.84 32.16
C VAL A 21 -8.34 -25.40 32.36
N LEU A 22 -9.02 -24.24 32.23
CA LEU A 22 -10.16 -23.61 32.94
C LEU A 22 -9.82 -22.87 34.26
N GLY A 23 -10.30 -21.62 34.34
CA GLY A 23 -10.54 -20.78 35.53
C GLY A 23 -10.65 -19.31 35.10
N LEU A 24 -11.80 -18.74 34.68
CA LEU A 24 -13.08 -18.46 35.41
C LEU A 24 -12.82 -18.00 36.85
N SER A 25 -13.38 -16.91 37.40
CA SER A 25 -14.56 -16.09 37.07
C SER A 25 -14.64 -14.96 38.12
N MET A 26 -15.23 -13.80 37.81
CA MET A 26 -16.32 -13.22 38.61
C MET A 26 -17.25 -12.39 37.71
N LEU A 27 -18.40 -12.99 37.41
CA LEU A 27 -19.64 -12.38 36.96
C LEU A 27 -20.64 -12.56 38.13
N LEU A 28 -21.35 -11.49 38.53
CA LEU A 28 -22.67 -11.42 39.20
C LEU A 28 -22.79 -10.01 39.84
N GLY A 29 -23.83 -9.19 39.68
CA GLY A 29 -25.12 -9.25 38.96
C GLY A 29 -25.49 -7.83 38.50
N GLY A 30 -26.49 -7.58 37.65
CA GLY A 30 -27.91 -7.86 37.87
C GLY A 30 -28.65 -6.53 38.08
N CYS A 31 -29.42 -6.12 37.06
CA CYS A 31 -30.30 -4.96 36.89
C CYS A 31 -30.67 -4.01 38.06
N GLY A 32 -30.75 -2.72 37.72
CA GLY A 32 -31.43 -1.63 38.45
C GLY A 32 -30.69 -0.32 38.12
N GLY A 33 -31.20 0.54 37.24
CA GLY A 33 -32.13 1.58 37.65
C GLY A 33 -31.38 2.69 38.39
N GLY A 34 -30.95 3.73 37.64
CA GLY A 34 -30.46 5.03 38.10
C GLY A 34 -29.53 5.09 39.31
N ASP A 35 -28.26 5.42 39.10
CA ASP A 35 -27.50 6.23 40.06
C ASP A 35 -26.27 6.84 39.38
N ASP A 36 -26.12 8.15 39.61
CA ASP A 36 -24.99 8.99 39.23
C ASP A 36 -23.75 8.66 40.08
N GLY A 37 -22.56 8.59 39.45
CA GLY A 37 -21.25 8.84 40.07
C GLY A 37 -20.72 7.83 41.10
N GLY A 38 -19.55 7.25 40.84
CA GLY A 38 -18.77 6.60 41.91
C GLY A 38 -17.61 5.74 41.41
N GLY A 39 -16.38 6.12 41.78
CA GLY A 39 -15.13 5.47 41.39
C GLY A 39 -14.98 4.01 41.85
N GLY A 40 -14.49 3.17 40.94
CA GLY A 40 -13.99 1.82 41.22
C GLY A 40 -12.47 1.80 41.24
N GLY A 41 -11.88 1.30 42.33
CA GLY A 41 -10.43 1.30 42.58
C GLY A 41 -9.62 0.46 41.59
N GLY A 42 -8.41 0.94 41.27
CA GLY A 42 -7.47 0.31 40.34
C GLY A 42 -6.94 -1.04 40.83
N GLY A 43 -7.18 -2.09 40.04
CA GLY A 43 -6.50 -3.37 40.19
C GLY A 43 -5.05 -3.28 39.69
N GLY A 44 -4.09 -3.53 40.58
CA GLY A 44 -2.67 -3.53 40.23
C GLY A 44 -2.30 -4.70 39.30
N LEU A 45 -1.80 -4.38 38.10
CA LEU A 45 -1.17 -5.36 37.21
C LEU A 45 0.12 -5.90 37.82
N LYS A 46 0.27 -7.23 37.88
CA LYS A 46 1.51 -7.92 38.27
C LYS A 46 2.08 -8.66 37.05
N PHE A 47 3.33 -8.37 36.68
CA PHE A 47 4.03 -9.07 35.59
C PHE A 47 4.80 -10.30 36.11
N PRO A 48 4.86 -11.41 35.35
CA PRO A 48 5.74 -12.55 35.63
C PRO A 48 7.22 -12.21 35.36
N SER A 49 8.12 -12.95 36.02
CA SER A 49 9.58 -12.73 35.96
C SER A 49 10.19 -12.89 34.56
N ALA A 50 11.07 -11.95 34.16
CA ALA A 50 11.68 -11.84 32.84
C ALA A 50 12.56 -13.05 32.41
N PRO A 51 12.66 -13.37 31.10
CA PRO A 51 13.60 -14.35 30.55
C PRO A 51 15.06 -13.89 30.64
N THR A 52 15.99 -14.85 30.74
CA THR A 52 17.42 -14.65 31.05
C THR A 52 18.31 -14.12 29.91
N ALA A 53 17.76 -13.63 28.80
CA ALA A 53 18.52 -12.94 27.75
C ALA A 53 17.99 -11.51 27.63
N ARG A 54 18.84 -10.52 27.91
CA ARG A 54 18.48 -9.10 28.04
C ARG A 54 18.32 -8.41 26.67
N PRO A 55 17.12 -7.96 26.26
CA PRO A 55 16.97 -6.61 25.76
C PRO A 55 17.01 -5.66 26.96
N SER A 56 17.75 -4.56 26.88
CA SER A 56 17.70 -3.53 27.91
C SER A 56 16.26 -3.02 28.02
N LEU A 57 15.70 -2.99 29.23
CA LEU A 57 14.36 -2.49 29.58
C LEU A 57 14.10 -1.00 29.22
N ALA A 58 15.01 -0.35 28.49
CA ALA A 58 14.76 0.92 27.84
C ALA A 58 13.94 0.66 26.56
N GLY A 59 12.61 0.80 26.64
CA GLY A 59 11.75 0.74 25.44
C GLY A 59 10.41 0.01 25.59
N MET A 60 10.05 -0.50 26.79
CA MET A 60 8.75 -1.14 26.96
C MET A 60 7.64 -0.09 27.18
N VAL A 61 6.81 0.13 26.16
CA VAL A 61 5.61 1.00 26.22
C VAL A 61 4.43 0.18 26.74
N ILE A 62 3.78 0.64 27.82
CA ILE A 62 2.49 0.09 28.28
C ILE A 62 1.40 1.08 27.84
N ARG A 63 0.59 0.70 26.84
CA ARG A 63 -0.60 1.47 26.44
C ARG A 63 -1.77 1.08 27.35
N VAL A 64 -2.37 2.06 28.01
CA VAL A 64 -3.70 1.93 28.62
C VAL A 64 -4.56 3.02 27.98
N SER A 65 -5.44 2.63 27.04
CA SER A 65 -6.44 3.52 26.47
C SER A 65 -7.67 3.51 27.38
N ALA A 66 -7.96 4.65 28.01
CA ALA A 66 -9.22 4.90 28.69
C ALA A 66 -10.00 5.94 27.86
N ASN A 67 -10.55 5.53 26.72
CA ASN A 67 -11.46 6.38 25.95
C ASN A 67 -12.78 6.53 26.72
N GLY A 68 -12.94 7.66 27.42
CA GLY A 68 -14.26 8.12 27.86
C GLY A 68 -15.06 8.56 26.64
N GLY A 69 -15.98 7.71 26.17
CA GLY A 69 -16.85 8.04 25.05
C GLY A 69 -17.73 9.25 25.37
N ASN A 70 -17.54 10.34 24.63
CA ASN A 70 -18.34 11.55 24.77
C ASN A 70 -19.47 11.53 23.73
N ASN A 71 -20.62 10.96 24.10
CA ASN A 71 -21.85 11.00 23.29
C ASN A 71 -23.05 11.31 24.20
N SER A 72 -23.14 12.55 24.68
CA SER A 72 -24.36 13.33 25.00
C SER A 72 -24.01 14.48 25.96
N ALA A 73 -24.81 15.54 25.96
CA ALA A 73 -24.55 16.85 26.57
C ALA A 73 -24.53 16.89 28.13
N GLY A 74 -23.90 15.92 28.81
CA GLY A 74 -23.74 15.89 30.27
C GLY A 74 -22.29 15.60 30.67
N ALA A 75 -21.76 16.46 31.56
CA ALA A 75 -20.46 16.38 32.25
C ALA A 75 -19.53 15.21 31.88
N GLY A 76 -18.50 15.49 31.07
CA GLY A 76 -17.41 14.55 30.79
C GLY A 76 -16.67 14.17 32.08
N GLY A 77 -16.51 12.87 32.32
CA GLY A 77 -15.72 12.36 33.45
C GLY A 77 -14.22 12.54 33.22
N ASP A 78 -13.49 12.85 34.30
CA ASP A 78 -12.04 13.00 34.30
C ASP A 78 -11.34 11.75 33.74
N GLY A 79 -10.52 11.93 32.70
CA GLY A 79 -9.66 10.88 32.18
C GLY A 79 -8.72 10.35 33.26
N GLY A 80 -8.72 9.03 33.48
CA GLY A 80 -7.85 8.40 34.47
C GLY A 80 -6.36 8.63 34.16
N TYR A 81 -5.63 9.16 35.12
CA TYR A 81 -4.18 9.34 35.05
C TYR A 81 -3.44 8.03 35.33
N VAL A 82 -2.52 7.62 34.44
CA VAL A 82 -1.59 6.51 34.66
C VAL A 82 -0.17 7.05 34.57
N ALA A 83 0.54 7.04 35.70
CA ALA A 83 1.96 7.40 35.75
C ALA A 83 2.82 6.21 35.32
N LEU A 84 3.68 6.40 34.32
CA LEU A 84 4.75 5.47 33.97
C LEU A 84 6.07 5.99 34.56
N ALA A 85 6.65 5.24 35.49
CA ALA A 85 7.99 5.50 36.02
C ALA A 85 9.02 4.66 35.26
N SER A 86 9.99 5.32 34.62
CA SER A 86 11.19 4.68 34.10
C SER A 86 12.09 4.21 35.24
N ASN A 87 12.49 2.94 35.23
CA ASN A 87 13.46 2.34 36.17
C ASN A 87 14.92 2.39 35.65
N SER A 88 15.19 3.05 34.52
CA SER A 88 16.58 3.25 34.08
C SER A 88 17.10 4.57 34.65
N SER A 89 18.30 4.51 35.24
CA SER A 89 19.12 5.64 35.71
C SER A 89 19.57 6.60 34.59
N ALA A 90 18.78 6.70 33.50
CA ALA A 90 18.96 7.58 32.36
C ALA A 90 18.24 8.93 32.51
N LEU A 91 17.44 9.13 33.58
CA LEU A 91 17.32 10.45 34.19
C LEU A 91 18.70 10.81 34.75
N ARG A 92 19.59 11.30 33.89
CA ARG A 92 20.67 12.13 34.41
C ARG A 92 19.96 13.25 35.15
N SER A 93 20.31 13.46 36.42
CA SER A 93 19.98 14.67 37.17
C SER A 93 20.73 15.88 36.58
N GLY A 94 20.68 16.03 35.25
CA GLY A 94 21.70 16.64 34.39
C GLY A 94 21.83 18.16 34.53
N GLY A 95 20.87 18.80 35.17
CA GLY A 95 21.08 20.09 35.80
C GLY A 95 20.84 19.95 37.29
N THR A 96 21.89 19.76 38.10
CA THR A 96 21.77 20.18 39.50
C THR A 96 21.49 21.68 39.46
N ALA A 97 20.25 22.06 39.79
CA ALA A 97 19.87 23.46 39.90
C ALA A 97 20.92 24.14 40.79
N GLN A 98 21.55 25.21 40.27
CA GLN A 98 22.51 25.96 41.07
C GLN A 98 21.81 26.49 42.33
N GLY A 99 22.57 26.58 43.42
CA GLY A 99 22.07 27.15 44.67
C GLY A 99 21.75 28.62 44.48
N VAL A 100 20.60 29.07 44.99
CA VAL A 100 20.22 30.48 45.06
C VAL A 100 21.03 31.12 46.19
N ASP A 101 21.87 32.10 45.91
CA ASP A 101 22.80 32.70 46.89
C ASP A 101 22.54 34.18 47.18
N ASN A 102 21.76 34.88 46.33
CA ASN A 102 21.37 36.28 46.53
C ASN A 102 20.00 36.64 45.91
N ASN A 103 18.91 36.13 46.49
CA ASN A 103 17.56 36.32 45.93
C ASN A 103 17.08 37.78 45.97
N PHE A 104 16.62 38.30 44.83
CA PHE A 104 15.97 39.61 44.69
C PHE A 104 14.69 39.73 45.55
N LEU A 105 13.93 38.63 45.68
CA LEU A 105 12.74 38.61 46.54
C LEU A 105 13.14 38.52 48.01
N THR A 106 12.93 39.61 48.75
CA THR A 106 13.27 39.70 50.18
C THR A 106 12.27 38.97 51.06
N ALA A 107 12.69 38.56 52.26
CA ALA A 107 11.82 37.87 53.22
C ALA A 107 10.54 38.66 53.60
N GLY A 108 10.58 40.00 53.54
CA GLY A 108 9.41 40.83 53.82
C GLY A 108 8.35 40.76 52.73
N VAL A 109 8.76 40.64 51.47
CA VAL A 109 7.88 40.49 50.30
C VAL A 109 7.27 39.10 50.22
N LEU A 110 7.95 38.10 50.79
CA LEU A 110 7.49 36.71 50.79
C LEU A 110 6.54 36.38 51.97
N ALA A 111 6.24 37.34 52.86
CA ALA A 111 5.65 37.06 54.17
C ALA A 111 4.19 36.56 54.13
N ASP A 112 3.41 36.92 53.12
CA ASP A 112 2.03 36.49 52.93
C ASP A 112 1.88 35.44 51.80
N ASN A 113 3.01 34.95 51.29
CA ASN A 113 3.11 34.02 50.17
C ASN A 113 2.50 34.53 48.85
N THR A 114 2.26 35.84 48.70
CA THR A 114 1.78 36.43 47.44
C THR A 114 2.63 37.65 47.10
N VAL A 115 3.22 37.69 45.90
CA VAL A 115 3.99 38.83 45.41
C VAL A 115 3.26 39.42 44.23
N THR A 116 2.80 40.66 44.33
CA THR A 116 2.11 41.39 43.26
C THR A 116 3.09 42.14 42.35
N TYR A 117 2.67 42.57 41.15
CA TYR A 117 3.49 43.45 40.31
C TYR A 117 3.83 44.75 41.03
N ALA A 118 2.87 45.35 41.76
CA ALA A 118 3.11 46.57 42.52
C ALA A 118 4.20 46.40 43.60
N GLU A 119 4.23 45.26 44.28
CA GLU A 119 5.28 44.94 45.25
C GLU A 119 6.62 44.72 44.56
N LEU A 120 6.63 43.94 43.47
CA LEU A 120 7.83 43.67 42.68
C LEU A 120 8.48 44.96 42.16
N ALA A 121 7.67 45.89 41.66
CA ALA A 121 8.10 47.21 41.21
C ALA A 121 8.61 48.10 42.36
N GLY A 122 8.15 47.85 43.59
CA GLY A 122 8.55 48.58 44.79
C GLY A 122 9.86 48.11 45.44
N ILE A 123 10.37 46.91 45.12
CA ILE A 123 11.59 46.34 45.73
C ILE A 123 12.82 47.18 45.39
N SER A 124 13.00 47.55 44.12
CA SER A 124 14.18 48.27 43.65
C SER A 124 13.86 49.11 42.41
N ALA A 125 13.67 50.41 42.60
CA ALA A 125 13.42 51.36 41.51
C ALA A 125 14.58 51.44 40.50
N THR A 126 15.79 51.01 40.87
CA THR A 126 16.95 50.97 39.97
C THR A 126 17.01 49.72 39.09
N ALA A 127 16.32 48.64 39.49
CA ALA A 127 16.24 47.41 38.71
C ALA A 127 15.08 47.45 37.70
N LEU A 128 14.03 48.23 37.97
CA LEU A 128 12.87 48.37 37.09
C LEU A 128 13.08 49.50 36.06
N SER A 129 12.91 49.18 34.78
CA SER A 129 12.76 50.17 33.70
C SER A 129 11.55 49.84 32.82
N VAL A 130 10.83 50.86 32.35
CA VAL A 130 9.69 50.67 31.45
C VAL A 130 10.01 51.32 30.11
N VAL A 131 9.98 50.53 29.03
CA VAL A 131 10.21 50.99 27.65
C VAL A 131 8.98 50.65 26.83
N GLY A 132 8.22 51.67 26.43
CA GLY A 132 6.90 51.44 25.81
C GLY A 132 5.95 50.81 26.82
N THR A 133 5.41 49.63 26.49
CA THR A 133 4.53 48.82 27.35
C THR A 133 5.24 47.63 28.01
N THR A 134 6.55 47.52 27.87
CA THR A 134 7.36 46.43 28.46
C THR A 134 8.05 46.91 29.74
N ALA A 135 7.85 46.20 30.85
CA ALA A 135 8.58 46.35 32.10
C ALA A 135 9.79 45.41 32.14
N TYR A 136 11.00 45.95 32.26
CA TYR A 136 12.24 45.21 32.44
C TYR A 136 12.68 45.27 33.90
N ILE A 137 12.95 44.10 34.49
CA ILE A 137 13.57 43.94 35.80
C ILE A 137 14.96 43.37 35.59
N ASP A 138 15.95 44.26 35.64
CA ASP A 138 17.35 43.93 35.41
C ASP A 138 18.06 43.56 36.70
N LEU A 139 18.46 42.30 36.79
CA LEU A 139 19.22 41.74 37.90
C LEU A 139 20.70 41.74 37.54
N PHE A 140 21.52 42.37 38.38
CA PHE A 140 22.97 42.40 38.25
C PHE A 140 23.59 41.81 39.51
N GLY A 141 23.96 40.53 39.47
CA GLY A 141 24.53 39.84 40.64
C GLY A 141 23.49 39.46 41.70
N GLN A 142 22.24 39.28 41.26
CA GLN A 142 21.13 38.85 42.09
C GLN A 142 20.37 37.74 41.36
N ASP A 143 19.89 36.76 42.12
CA ASP A 143 19.03 35.70 41.62
C ASP A 143 17.57 36.13 41.65
N PHE A 144 16.73 35.48 40.85
CA PHE A 144 15.28 35.57 40.99
C PHE A 144 14.74 34.21 41.42
N TYR A 145 14.30 34.09 42.67
CA TYR A 145 13.75 32.84 43.18
C TYR A 145 12.36 33.01 43.79
N VAL A 146 11.36 32.37 43.18
CA VAL A 146 10.00 32.21 43.73
C VAL A 146 9.91 30.84 44.42
N PRO A 147 9.89 30.76 45.77
CA PRO A 147 9.86 29.50 46.48
C PRO A 147 8.54 28.73 46.32
N ALA A 148 8.57 27.43 46.55
CA ALA A 148 7.37 26.61 46.61
C ALA A 148 6.38 27.16 47.67
N GLY A 149 5.10 27.24 47.30
CA GLY A 149 4.04 27.81 48.14
C GLY A 149 3.84 29.33 47.99
N VAL A 150 4.72 30.05 47.28
CA VAL A 150 4.58 31.48 46.98
C VAL A 150 3.97 31.68 45.58
N ALA A 151 3.09 32.67 45.42
CA ALA A 151 2.50 33.05 44.13
C ALA A 151 2.93 34.46 43.69
N LEU A 152 3.61 34.57 42.55
CA LEU A 152 3.88 35.82 41.86
C LEU A 152 2.68 36.18 40.95
N THR A 153 1.85 37.12 41.38
CA THR A 153 0.68 37.58 40.64
C THR A 153 1.01 38.87 39.88
N LEU A 154 0.99 38.80 38.55
CA LEU A 154 1.35 39.92 37.67
C LEU A 154 0.12 40.59 37.02
N GLY A 155 -1.08 40.06 37.27
CA GLY A 155 -2.33 40.56 36.71
C GLY A 155 -2.75 41.95 37.18
N ASP A 156 -2.16 42.47 38.26
CA ASP A 156 -2.39 43.82 38.78
C ASP A 156 -1.61 44.91 38.02
N ALA A 157 -0.70 44.54 37.11
CA ALA A 157 -0.06 45.47 36.19
C ALA A 157 -1.10 46.20 35.34
N ALA A 158 -0.99 47.53 35.19
CA ALA A 158 -1.99 48.35 34.51
C ALA A 158 -2.07 48.03 33.00
N SER A 159 -3.25 47.61 32.52
CA SER A 159 -3.50 47.29 31.10
C SER A 159 -3.21 48.47 30.17
N GLY A 160 -2.55 48.21 29.04
CA GLY A 160 -2.16 49.24 28.07
C GLY A 160 -1.05 50.17 28.56
N VAL A 161 -0.56 49.95 29.78
CA VAL A 161 0.65 50.58 30.33
C VAL A 161 1.75 49.55 30.43
N ILE A 162 1.44 48.37 30.96
CA ILE A 162 2.36 47.24 31.07
C ILE A 162 1.66 46.02 30.48
N ASP A 163 2.07 45.63 29.29
CA ASP A 163 1.55 44.48 28.56
C ASP A 163 2.59 43.34 28.49
N GLU A 164 3.83 43.60 28.89
CA GLU A 164 4.91 42.59 28.96
C GLU A 164 5.80 42.85 30.18
N ILE A 165 6.22 41.78 30.86
CA ILE A 165 7.13 41.81 32.00
C ILE A 165 8.32 40.88 31.72
N VAL A 166 9.52 41.44 31.68
CA VAL A 166 10.77 40.75 31.38
C VAL A 166 11.68 40.78 32.61
N ILE A 167 12.05 39.63 33.16
CA ILE A 167 13.03 39.50 34.26
C ILE A 167 14.35 38.99 33.67
N ARG A 168 15.41 39.79 33.80
CA ARG A 168 16.72 39.51 33.20
C ARG A 168 17.80 39.27 34.24
N GLY A 169 18.38 38.07 34.26
CA GLY A 169 19.64 37.79 34.94
C GLY A 169 20.80 38.16 34.03
N ASN A 170 21.45 39.30 34.28
CA ASN A 170 22.45 39.86 33.37
C ASN A 170 23.87 39.30 33.57
N LEU A 171 24.16 38.67 34.71
CA LEU A 171 25.47 38.03 34.94
C LEU A 171 25.42 36.53 34.68
N ALA A 172 26.59 35.99 34.36
CA ALA A 172 26.81 34.57 34.10
C ALA A 172 26.52 33.65 35.30
N THR A 173 26.31 34.22 36.49
CA THR A 173 26.02 33.49 37.73
C THR A 173 24.55 33.60 38.16
N ASP A 174 23.79 34.55 37.61
CA ASP A 174 22.44 34.85 38.09
C ASP A 174 21.47 33.71 37.72
N VAL A 175 20.79 33.14 38.71
CA VAL A 175 19.84 32.04 38.53
C VAL A 175 18.41 32.57 38.55
N LEU A 176 17.61 32.22 37.54
CA LEU A 176 16.18 32.49 37.52
C LEU A 176 15.42 31.19 37.83
N ARG A 177 14.77 31.10 38.98
CA ARG A 177 14.13 29.89 39.49
C ARG A 177 12.70 30.12 39.98
N ILE A 178 11.77 29.29 39.50
CA ILE A 178 10.36 29.29 39.90
C ILE A 178 10.00 27.92 40.46
N ASP A 179 9.92 27.80 41.79
CA ASP A 179 9.36 26.62 42.47
C ASP A 179 7.92 26.85 42.93
N GLY A 180 7.49 28.11 43.05
CA GLY A 180 6.12 28.51 43.37
C GLY A 180 5.23 28.68 42.12
N ALA A 181 4.24 29.55 42.22
CA ALA A 181 3.34 29.88 41.10
C ALA A 181 3.65 31.27 40.52
N VAL A 182 3.47 31.45 39.21
CA VAL A 182 3.37 32.74 38.54
C VAL A 182 1.98 32.79 37.88
N VAL A 183 1.26 33.89 38.06
CA VAL A 183 -0.09 34.08 37.50
C VAL A 183 -0.16 35.43 36.79
N THR A 184 -0.41 35.46 35.49
CA THR A 184 -0.50 36.72 34.70
C THR A 184 -1.94 37.11 34.36
N THR A 185 -2.94 36.27 34.64
CA THR A 185 -4.34 36.57 34.29
C THR A 185 -4.81 37.93 34.81
N ARG A 186 -5.27 38.82 33.92
CA ARG A 186 -5.83 40.13 34.26
C ARG A 186 -7.35 40.12 34.06
N THR A 187 -8.11 40.67 35.01
CA THR A 187 -9.59 40.72 34.86
C THR A 187 -10.00 41.72 33.78
N GLY A 188 -10.72 41.25 32.75
CA GLY A 188 -11.32 42.12 31.72
C GLY A 188 -10.38 42.60 30.61
N SER A 189 -9.14 42.10 30.57
CA SER A 189 -8.19 42.32 29.48
C SER A 189 -7.31 41.08 29.28
N THR A 190 -6.44 41.10 28.27
CA THR A 190 -5.30 40.19 28.20
C THR A 190 -4.39 40.38 29.42
N GLY A 191 -3.85 39.29 29.96
CA GLY A 191 -2.78 39.34 30.95
C GLY A 191 -1.48 39.87 30.33
N PRO A 192 -0.52 40.40 31.10
CA PRO A 192 0.77 40.71 30.54
C PRO A 192 1.50 39.42 30.12
N ASP A 193 2.27 39.55 29.05
CA ASP A 193 3.27 38.57 28.65
C ASP A 193 4.36 38.48 29.73
N PHE A 194 4.94 37.29 29.90
CA PHE A 194 5.95 37.03 30.92
C PHE A 194 7.19 36.40 30.31
N GLN A 195 8.34 37.05 30.52
CA GLN A 195 9.62 36.57 30.02
C GLN A 195 10.65 36.44 31.15
N LEU A 196 11.34 35.30 31.18
CA LEU A 196 12.57 35.10 31.94
C LEU A 196 13.74 34.98 30.98
N THR A 197 14.77 35.79 31.18
CA THR A 197 15.97 35.79 30.33
C THR A 197 17.23 35.72 31.18
N SER A 198 18.03 34.66 31.02
CA SER A 198 19.26 34.47 31.81
C SER A 198 20.51 34.44 30.93
N ALA A 199 21.52 35.22 31.32
CA ALA A 199 22.88 35.16 30.77
C ALA A 199 23.76 34.08 31.42
N ASN A 200 23.20 33.27 32.34
CA ASN A 200 23.95 32.27 33.07
C ASN A 200 24.53 31.21 32.13
N ASN A 201 25.85 31.05 32.18
CA ASN A 201 26.58 30.11 31.32
C ASN A 201 27.01 28.83 32.04
N THR A 202 26.63 28.66 33.31
CA THR A 202 26.94 27.50 34.13
C THR A 202 25.65 26.81 34.60
N GLY A 203 25.24 25.73 33.94
CA GLY A 203 24.09 24.91 34.36
C GLY A 203 22.72 25.42 33.91
N GLY A 204 21.69 25.25 34.77
CA GLY A 204 20.31 25.66 34.50
C GLY A 204 20.11 27.15 34.76
N GLY A 205 20.22 27.97 33.72
CA GLY A 205 20.09 29.42 33.82
C GLY A 205 18.64 29.87 34.10
N VAL A 206 17.67 29.09 33.61
CA VAL A 206 16.25 29.23 33.95
C VAL A 206 15.74 27.88 34.44
N VAL A 207 15.15 27.85 35.63
CA VAL A 207 14.63 26.64 36.27
C VAL A 207 13.17 26.86 36.66
N VAL A 208 12.25 26.02 36.19
CA VAL A 208 10.82 26.08 36.57
C VAL A 208 10.41 24.70 37.08
N THR A 209 10.20 24.58 38.39
CA THR A 209 9.66 23.37 39.02
C THR A 209 8.22 23.54 39.53
N GLY A 210 7.78 24.79 39.67
CA GLY A 210 6.42 25.16 40.06
C GLY A 210 5.47 25.33 38.87
N SER A 211 4.68 26.41 38.84
CA SER A 211 3.70 26.65 37.77
C SER A 211 3.76 28.07 37.21
N ILE A 212 3.67 28.24 35.89
CA ILE A 212 3.40 29.53 35.24
C ILE A 212 2.03 29.45 34.59
N ASN A 213 1.13 30.36 34.95
CA ASN A 213 -0.24 30.43 34.45
C ASN A 213 -0.49 31.79 33.80
N ALA A 214 -0.42 31.81 32.48
CA ALA A 214 -0.71 32.94 31.61
C ALA A 214 -2.07 32.80 30.92
N ASN A 215 -3.07 32.22 31.58
CA ASN A 215 -4.40 32.07 30.99
C ASN A 215 -5.07 33.43 30.79
N GLY A 216 -5.82 33.57 29.70
CA GLY A 216 -6.65 34.74 29.42
C GLY A 216 -7.80 34.89 30.43
N ALA A 217 -8.30 36.12 30.60
CA ALA A 217 -9.61 36.33 31.23
C ALA A 217 -10.74 36.15 30.21
N THR A 218 -11.95 35.85 30.66
CA THR A 218 -13.15 35.54 29.84
C THR A 218 -13.22 36.27 28.48
N GLY A 219 -13.23 35.49 27.40
CA GLY A 219 -13.23 35.96 26.01
C GLY A 219 -11.88 36.48 25.47
N GLN A 220 -10.81 36.45 26.26
CA GLN A 220 -9.47 36.90 25.89
C GLN A 220 -8.51 35.72 25.70
N ASP A 221 -7.49 35.97 24.89
CA ASP A 221 -6.41 35.04 24.57
C ASP A 221 -5.49 34.80 25.79
N GLY A 222 -4.80 33.66 25.78
CA GLY A 222 -3.68 33.41 26.70
C GLY A 222 -2.52 34.37 26.43
N GLY A 223 -1.78 34.74 27.48
CA GLY A 223 -0.56 35.53 27.37
C GLY A 223 0.62 34.69 26.89
N THR A 224 1.69 35.37 26.50
CA THR A 224 2.95 34.75 26.08
C THR A 224 3.85 34.46 27.27
N VAL A 225 4.50 33.30 27.26
CA VAL A 225 5.54 32.90 28.22
C VAL A 225 6.84 32.63 27.46
N VAL A 226 7.89 33.41 27.72
CA VAL A 226 9.21 33.20 27.11
C VAL A 226 10.24 32.82 28.18
N LEU A 227 10.88 31.67 28.02
CA LEU A 227 11.94 31.17 28.91
C LEU A 227 13.22 31.07 28.10
N TYR A 228 14.11 32.04 28.27
CA TYR A 228 15.29 32.21 27.44
C TYR A 228 16.58 32.11 28.27
N SER A 229 17.51 31.25 27.87
CA SER A 229 18.86 31.20 28.45
C SER A 229 19.93 31.34 27.36
N TYR A 230 20.62 32.49 27.36
CA TYR A 230 21.64 32.88 26.36
C TYR A 230 22.92 32.07 26.41
N ALA A 231 23.17 31.32 27.47
CA ALA A 231 24.44 30.60 27.59
C ALA A 231 24.32 29.31 28.41
N GLY A 232 23.12 29.04 28.94
CA GLY A 232 22.84 27.96 29.85
C GLY A 232 21.74 27.06 29.32
N SER A 233 21.29 26.17 30.20
CA SER A 233 20.14 25.30 29.93
C SER A 233 18.87 25.86 30.54
N VAL A 234 17.73 25.49 29.97
CA VAL A 234 16.41 25.71 30.57
C VAL A 234 15.95 24.37 31.16
N VAL A 235 15.64 24.35 32.46
CA VAL A 235 15.19 23.14 33.18
C VAL A 235 13.75 23.32 33.63
N LEU A 236 12.84 22.52 33.07
CA LEU A 236 11.40 22.62 33.30
C LEU A 236 10.88 21.28 33.82
N THR A 237 10.49 21.24 35.09
CA THR A 237 9.86 20.07 35.71
C THR A 237 8.45 20.38 36.23
N GLY A 238 8.05 21.66 36.14
CA GLY A 238 6.74 22.16 36.52
C GLY A 238 5.74 22.24 35.37
N THR A 239 4.70 23.06 35.50
CA THR A 239 3.65 23.28 34.48
C THR A 239 3.70 24.68 33.90
N VAL A 240 3.46 24.83 32.60
CA VAL A 240 3.26 26.13 31.96
C VAL A 240 1.94 26.10 31.19
N ALA A 241 1.02 26.99 31.55
CA ALA A 241 -0.29 27.11 30.93
C ALA A 241 -0.45 28.52 30.33
N ALA A 242 -0.81 28.60 29.06
CA ALA A 242 -1.12 29.82 28.34
C ALA A 242 -2.48 29.66 27.64
N ASN A 243 -3.52 29.26 28.37
CA ASN A 243 -4.79 28.88 27.78
C ASN A 243 -5.65 30.12 27.46
N GLY A 244 -6.32 30.06 26.32
CA GLY A 244 -7.42 30.95 26.01
C GLY A 244 -8.60 30.73 26.95
N SER A 245 -9.34 31.78 27.21
CA SER A 245 -10.49 31.71 28.12
C SER A 245 -11.79 31.40 27.40
N SER A 246 -12.75 30.84 28.13
CA SER A 246 -14.10 30.61 27.61
C SER A 246 -14.86 31.94 27.43
N GLY A 247 -15.77 32.02 26.46
CA GLY A 247 -16.52 33.24 26.12
C GLY A 247 -17.62 32.99 25.10
N ALA A 248 -18.29 34.05 24.61
CA ALA A 248 -19.18 33.90 23.46
C ALA A 248 -18.35 33.61 22.18
N THR A 249 -17.35 34.45 21.98
CA THR A 249 -16.14 34.14 21.21
C THR A 249 -15.06 33.84 22.24
N ALA A 250 -14.54 32.62 22.25
CA ALA A 250 -13.48 32.27 23.17
C ALA A 250 -12.11 32.79 22.69
N GLY A 251 -11.21 33.03 23.63
CA GLY A 251 -9.84 33.42 23.32
C GLY A 251 -9.00 32.24 22.86
N SER A 252 -7.98 32.50 22.08
CA SER A 252 -6.99 31.52 21.64
C SER A 252 -5.95 31.25 22.73
N GLY A 253 -5.25 30.11 22.65
CA GLY A 253 -4.07 29.86 23.46
C GLY A 253 -2.96 30.88 23.12
N GLY A 254 -2.13 31.20 24.12
CA GLY A 254 -0.96 32.07 23.97
C GLY A 254 0.28 31.32 23.48
N GLN A 255 1.41 32.01 23.41
CA GLN A 255 2.67 31.39 22.99
C GLN A 255 3.50 30.97 24.21
N VAL A 256 4.12 29.79 24.18
CA VAL A 256 5.15 29.37 25.13
C VAL A 256 6.44 29.11 24.35
N SER A 257 7.44 29.98 24.51
CA SER A 257 8.72 29.85 23.81
C SER A 257 9.82 29.52 24.81
N ILE A 258 10.51 28.40 24.59
CA ILE A 258 11.57 27.89 25.44
C ILE A 258 12.84 27.85 24.61
N VAL A 259 13.85 28.63 24.99
CA VAL A 259 15.12 28.69 24.27
C VAL A 259 16.25 28.47 25.26
N GLY A 260 16.99 27.38 25.10
CA GLY A 260 18.23 27.13 25.83
C GLY A 260 19.39 27.01 24.85
N GLU A 261 20.40 27.88 24.96
CA GLU A 261 21.59 27.72 24.13
C GLU A 261 22.25 26.37 24.38
N ARG A 262 22.48 25.98 25.64
CA ARG A 262 23.16 24.70 25.94
C ARG A 262 22.26 23.49 25.99
N GLY A 263 20.94 23.65 25.96
CA GLY A 263 20.03 22.52 26.03
C GLY A 263 18.76 22.85 26.79
N VAL A 264 17.73 22.06 26.52
CA VAL A 264 16.44 22.15 27.17
C VAL A 264 16.18 20.80 27.85
N TYR A 265 15.91 20.85 29.15
CA TYR A 265 15.57 19.69 29.96
C TYR A 265 14.13 19.85 30.42
N VAL A 266 13.21 19.13 29.78
CA VAL A 266 11.80 19.11 30.18
C VAL A 266 11.49 17.75 30.80
N ALA A 267 11.21 17.72 32.10
CA ALA A 267 10.71 16.53 32.78
C ALA A 267 9.17 16.47 32.73
N ALA A 268 8.61 15.38 33.25
CA ALA A 268 7.18 15.11 33.18
C ALA A 268 6.37 16.23 33.86
N GLY A 269 5.74 17.05 33.03
CA GLY A 269 4.86 18.16 33.38
C GLY A 269 3.94 18.44 32.19
N GLN A 270 2.82 19.12 32.44
CA GLN A 270 1.84 19.47 31.41
C GLN A 270 2.08 20.89 30.92
N PHE A 271 2.24 21.04 29.62
CA PHE A 271 2.34 22.32 28.96
C PHE A 271 1.14 22.51 28.08
N THR A 272 0.33 23.51 28.39
CA THR A 272 -0.94 23.73 27.73
C THR A 272 -0.97 25.10 27.09
N SER A 273 -1.34 25.15 25.82
CA SER A 273 -1.77 26.37 25.18
C SER A 273 -3.04 26.07 24.39
N THR A 274 -4.12 25.79 25.13
CA THR A 274 -5.38 25.40 24.53
C THR A 274 -6.25 26.62 24.26
N GLY A 275 -7.02 26.58 23.19
CA GLY A 275 -8.08 27.56 22.97
C GLY A 275 -9.21 27.44 23.97
N GLY A 276 -9.89 28.53 24.28
CA GLY A 276 -11.05 28.52 25.16
C GLY A 276 -12.32 27.98 24.51
N ASN A 277 -13.29 27.56 25.31
CA ASN A 277 -14.57 27.07 24.83
C ASN A 277 -15.56 28.22 24.59
N GLY A 278 -16.06 28.31 23.36
CA GLY A 278 -16.97 29.37 22.93
C GLY A 278 -18.41 28.90 22.83
N THR A 279 -19.39 29.71 23.24
CA THR A 279 -20.80 29.42 22.90
C THR A 279 -21.10 29.62 21.42
N THR A 280 -20.28 30.41 20.71
CA THR A 280 -20.32 30.60 19.26
C THR A 280 -19.08 29.97 18.65
N ASN A 281 -17.91 30.61 18.77
CA ASN A 281 -16.66 30.13 18.18
C ASN A 281 -15.67 29.71 19.28
N GLY A 282 -15.11 28.51 19.15
CA GLY A 282 -13.98 28.09 19.98
C GLY A 282 -12.71 28.88 19.64
N GLY A 283 -11.86 29.10 20.63
CA GLY A 283 -10.55 29.73 20.41
C GLY A 283 -9.57 28.73 19.81
N ASN A 284 -8.58 29.20 19.05
CA ASN A 284 -7.55 28.31 18.52
C ASN A 284 -6.58 27.88 19.62
N GLY A 285 -5.94 26.72 19.48
CA GLY A 285 -4.75 26.40 20.25
C GLY A 285 -3.64 27.42 19.97
N GLY A 286 -2.79 27.67 20.95
CA GLY A 286 -1.65 28.57 20.78
C GLY A 286 -0.41 27.83 20.27
N GLN A 287 0.74 28.45 20.48
CA GLN A 287 2.00 27.96 19.94
C GLN A 287 2.95 27.57 21.07
N ILE A 288 3.59 26.42 20.96
CA ILE A 288 4.66 26.00 21.87
C ILE A 288 5.94 25.78 21.04
N GLU A 289 6.99 26.50 21.38
CA GLU A 289 8.29 26.40 20.73
C GLU A 289 9.35 25.97 21.72
N ALA A 290 10.17 25.00 21.33
CA ALA A 290 11.33 24.56 22.10
C ALA A 290 12.57 24.53 21.22
N TYR A 291 13.51 25.44 21.47
CA TYR A 291 14.76 25.58 20.74
C TYR A 291 15.96 25.22 21.63
N ALA A 292 16.77 24.28 21.18
CA ALA A 292 18.07 23.97 21.75
C ALA A 292 19.17 24.22 20.70
N GLN A 293 19.95 25.30 20.87
CA GLN A 293 20.80 25.82 19.79
C GLN A 293 22.22 25.26 19.75
N SER A 294 22.73 24.67 20.82
CA SER A 294 24.11 24.16 20.88
C SER A 294 24.25 22.78 20.23
N LEU A 295 25.37 22.61 19.51
CA LEU A 295 25.77 21.39 18.83
C LEU A 295 26.44 20.34 19.74
N ASP A 296 26.68 20.63 21.03
CA ASP A 296 27.52 19.77 21.89
C ASP A 296 26.77 19.14 23.07
N GLN A 297 25.44 19.27 23.12
CA GLN A 297 24.65 18.90 24.30
C GLN A 297 23.42 18.08 23.93
N THR A 298 23.04 17.19 24.84
CA THR A 298 21.83 16.38 24.72
C THR A 298 20.66 17.13 25.33
N SER A 299 19.66 17.48 24.53
CA SER A 299 18.37 17.93 25.02
C SER A 299 17.50 16.73 25.37
N GLU A 300 16.78 16.83 26.49
CA GLU A 300 15.92 15.77 27.00
C GLU A 300 14.49 16.30 27.15
N PHE A 301 13.56 15.66 26.47
CA PHE A 301 12.16 16.06 26.40
C PHE A 301 11.28 14.90 26.86
N ASN A 302 10.87 14.91 28.13
CA ASN A 302 10.03 13.88 28.76
C ASN A 302 8.71 14.49 29.26
N TRP A 303 7.76 14.85 28.39
CA TRP A 303 6.65 15.75 28.77
C TRP A 303 5.39 15.59 27.91
N GLY A 304 4.26 16.07 28.43
CA GLY A 304 3.01 16.15 27.69
C GLY A 304 2.74 17.57 27.18
N VAL A 305 2.60 17.72 25.86
CA VAL A 305 2.22 18.98 25.20
C VAL A 305 0.75 18.90 24.81
N ASN A 306 -0.04 19.93 25.17
CA ASN A 306 -1.41 20.07 24.69
C ASN A 306 -1.63 21.47 24.10
N VAL A 307 -1.75 21.55 22.78
CA VAL A 307 -2.05 22.78 22.03
C VAL A 307 -3.40 22.66 21.34
N SER A 308 -4.40 22.01 21.94
CA SER A 308 -5.68 21.77 21.28
C SER A 308 -6.54 23.03 21.12
N GLY A 309 -7.37 23.07 20.08
CA GLY A 309 -8.38 24.09 19.89
C GLY A 309 -9.56 23.93 20.86
N GLY A 310 -10.23 25.03 21.16
CA GLY A 310 -11.41 25.05 22.03
C GLY A 310 -12.69 24.68 21.26
N THR A 311 -13.70 24.18 21.98
CA THR A 311 -14.98 23.80 21.36
C THR A 311 -15.81 25.04 21.02
N GLY A 312 -16.45 25.06 19.85
CA GLY A 312 -17.45 26.04 19.46
C GLY A 312 -18.88 25.53 19.68
N GLY A 313 -19.79 26.41 20.09
CA GLY A 313 -21.21 26.11 20.14
C GLY A 313 -21.82 26.23 18.75
N SER A 314 -22.38 27.41 18.42
CA SER A 314 -23.11 27.59 17.16
C SER A 314 -22.25 27.93 15.93
N GLY A 315 -20.97 28.24 16.14
CA GLY A 315 -20.00 28.65 15.13
C GLY A 315 -18.93 27.59 14.90
N THR A 316 -17.70 27.98 14.60
CA THR A 316 -16.61 27.03 14.32
C THR A 316 -15.92 26.55 15.59
N GLY A 317 -15.51 25.29 15.61
CA GLY A 317 -14.50 24.84 16.57
C GLY A 317 -13.17 25.53 16.29
N GLY A 318 -12.38 25.79 17.33
CA GLY A 318 -11.05 26.37 17.16
C GLY A 318 -10.07 25.35 16.61
N SER A 319 -9.13 25.76 15.77
CA SER A 319 -8.10 24.85 15.28
C SER A 319 -7.13 24.46 16.39
N GLY A 320 -6.51 23.29 16.27
CA GLY A 320 -5.31 22.94 17.02
C GLY A 320 -4.20 23.96 16.74
N GLY A 321 -3.37 24.17 17.75
CA GLY A 321 -2.23 25.06 17.75
C GLY A 321 -1.00 24.45 17.09
N SER A 322 0.15 25.06 17.32
CA SER A 322 1.42 24.56 16.78
C SER A 322 2.39 24.15 17.88
N PHE A 323 3.11 23.06 17.64
CA PHE A 323 4.30 22.69 18.41
C PHE A 323 5.49 22.68 17.47
N ASN A 324 6.53 23.45 17.78
CA ASN A 324 7.78 23.45 17.04
C ASN A 324 8.93 23.07 17.97
N MET A 325 9.70 22.05 17.62
CA MET A 325 10.90 21.67 18.34
C MET A 325 12.09 21.63 17.39
N GLU A 326 13.14 22.38 17.75
CA GLU A 326 14.41 22.38 17.02
C GLU A 326 15.56 22.08 17.99
N GLY A 327 16.36 21.05 17.69
CA GLY A 327 17.53 20.65 18.46
C GLY A 327 18.77 20.54 17.58
N GLY A 328 19.84 21.25 17.93
CA GLY A 328 21.07 21.28 17.13
C GLY A 328 21.78 19.93 16.97
N ASP A 329 21.77 19.07 17.99
CA ASP A 329 22.49 17.80 17.98
C ASP A 329 21.64 16.64 18.52
N PHE A 330 21.80 16.20 19.78
CA PHE A 330 21.06 15.05 20.32
C PHE A 330 19.76 15.43 21.03
N VAL A 331 18.65 14.80 20.64
CA VAL A 331 17.35 14.88 21.29
C VAL A 331 16.91 13.50 21.76
N ASN A 332 16.85 13.32 23.09
CA ASN A 332 16.15 12.19 23.71
C ASN A 332 14.72 12.62 23.99
N MET A 333 13.74 11.93 23.40
CA MET A 333 12.35 12.34 23.45
C MET A 333 11.44 11.22 23.96
N PHE A 334 10.61 11.54 24.93
CA PHE A 334 9.44 10.81 25.39
C PHE A 334 8.29 11.81 25.53
N ALA A 335 7.64 12.14 24.41
CA ALA A 335 6.66 13.22 24.39
C ALA A 335 5.34 12.79 23.72
N PRO A 336 4.24 12.64 24.48
CA PRO A 336 2.90 12.75 23.93
C PRO A 336 2.56 14.22 23.61
N ILE A 337 2.24 14.49 22.34
CA ILE A 337 1.81 15.80 21.85
C ILE A 337 0.36 15.65 21.38
N GLN A 338 -0.52 16.47 21.93
CA GLN A 338 -1.91 16.59 21.52
C GLN A 338 -2.14 17.97 20.90
N ALA A 339 -2.57 17.99 19.66
CA ALA A 339 -2.86 19.19 18.89
C ALA A 339 -4.20 18.99 18.17
N ASP A 340 -5.24 18.61 18.90
CA ASP A 340 -6.55 18.34 18.30
C ASP A 340 -7.28 19.65 17.96
N GLY A 341 -8.11 19.61 16.91
CA GLY A 341 -9.08 20.65 16.63
C GLY A 341 -10.27 20.56 17.59
N GLY A 342 -10.86 21.70 17.90
CA GLY A 342 -12.03 21.81 18.75
C GLY A 342 -13.30 21.36 18.04
N ASN A 343 -14.20 20.70 18.77
CA ASN A 343 -15.51 20.31 18.23
C ASN A 343 -16.43 21.51 18.01
N SER A 344 -17.43 21.38 17.14
CA SER A 344 -18.54 22.31 16.99
C SER A 344 -19.90 21.61 17.10
N THR A 345 -20.82 22.19 17.86
CA THR A 345 -22.17 21.63 18.04
C THR A 345 -23.16 21.98 16.92
N SER A 346 -22.91 23.02 16.12
CA SER A 346 -23.78 23.38 14.98
C SER A 346 -23.07 23.90 13.74
N GLY A 347 -21.74 24.03 13.75
CA GLY A 347 -20.93 24.51 12.63
C GLY A 347 -19.82 23.53 12.27
N THR A 348 -18.73 24.06 11.69
CA THR A 348 -17.56 23.28 11.28
C THR A 348 -16.65 22.99 12.48
N GLY A 349 -16.16 21.76 12.61
CA GLY A 349 -15.12 21.43 13.58
C GLY A 349 -13.79 22.09 13.21
N GLY A 350 -12.95 22.40 14.19
CA GLY A 350 -11.62 22.98 13.95
C GLY A 350 -10.65 21.93 13.39
N SER A 351 -9.67 22.34 12.59
CA SER A 351 -8.64 21.41 12.11
C SER A 351 -7.67 21.02 13.22
N GLY A 352 -7.03 19.87 13.10
CA GLY A 352 -5.87 19.51 13.92
C GLY A 352 -4.71 20.49 13.71
N GLY A 353 -3.82 20.53 14.69
CA GLY A 353 -2.70 21.46 14.74
C GLY A 353 -1.49 21.02 13.92
N VAL A 354 -0.44 21.82 13.99
CA VAL A 354 0.81 21.60 13.24
C VAL A 354 1.91 21.22 14.21
N VAL A 355 2.52 20.06 13.99
CA VAL A 355 3.66 19.59 14.78
C VAL A 355 4.90 19.58 13.90
N GLN A 356 5.88 20.41 14.23
CA GLN A 356 7.16 20.52 13.56
C GLN A 356 8.26 19.99 14.46
N HIS A 357 9.12 19.16 13.89
CA HIS A 357 10.26 18.57 14.59
C HIS A 357 11.50 18.63 13.71
N ALA A 358 12.58 19.20 14.23
CA ALA A 358 13.88 19.23 13.59
C ALA A 358 14.96 18.90 14.62
N ALA A 359 15.74 17.85 14.39
CA ALA A 359 16.86 17.50 15.26
C ALA A 359 18.01 16.91 14.44
N GLY A 360 19.24 16.99 14.98
CA GLY A 360 20.38 16.22 14.49
C GLY A 360 20.17 14.72 14.72
N THR A 361 20.27 14.26 15.96
CA THR A 361 20.04 12.86 16.34
C THR A 361 18.81 12.71 17.23
N VAL A 362 17.95 11.74 16.95
CA VAL A 362 16.71 11.47 17.71
C VAL A 362 16.71 10.06 18.28
N ARG A 363 16.32 9.94 19.56
CA ARG A 363 16.08 8.67 20.26
C ARG A 363 14.82 8.74 21.12
N GLY A 364 14.19 7.59 21.36
CA GLY A 364 13.06 7.47 22.29
C GLY A 364 11.70 7.26 21.61
N VAL A 365 10.64 7.83 22.16
CA VAL A 365 9.26 7.70 21.69
C VAL A 365 8.62 9.06 21.48
N LEU A 366 8.14 9.33 20.27
CA LEU A 366 7.31 10.50 19.96
C LEU A 366 5.91 10.02 19.59
N GLN A 367 4.92 10.43 20.38
CA GLN A 367 3.52 10.17 20.07
C GLN A 367 2.83 11.49 19.77
N ILE A 368 2.24 11.60 18.60
CA ILE A 368 1.50 12.79 18.18
C ILE A 368 0.07 12.40 17.86
N GLN A 369 -0.85 13.18 18.42
CA GLN A 369 -2.27 13.14 18.12
C GLN A 369 -2.69 14.53 17.64
N ALA A 370 -3.08 14.63 16.38
CA ALA A 370 -3.52 15.88 15.78
C ALA A 370 -4.80 15.62 14.97
N ASN A 371 -5.90 15.29 15.63
CA ASN A 371 -7.16 15.02 14.95
C ASN A 371 -7.92 16.32 14.66
N GLY A 372 -8.73 16.31 13.61
CA GLY A 372 -9.75 17.33 13.42
C GLY A 372 -10.88 17.19 14.43
N GLY A 373 -11.43 18.33 14.83
CA GLY A 373 -12.62 18.40 15.65
C GLY A 373 -13.86 17.98 14.87
N SER A 374 -14.81 17.32 15.53
CA SER A 374 -16.10 16.99 14.92
C SER A 374 -16.97 18.24 14.80
N GLY A 375 -17.62 18.44 13.66
CA GLY A 375 -18.61 19.50 13.46
C GLY A 375 -20.00 18.93 13.22
N ALA A 376 -21.03 19.73 13.47
CA ALA A 376 -22.37 19.33 13.08
C ALA A 376 -22.52 19.34 11.57
N THR A 377 -21.94 20.31 10.86
CA THR A 377 -21.99 20.35 9.38
C THR A 377 -20.73 19.70 8.82
N THR A 378 -19.58 20.34 8.95
CA THR A 378 -18.32 19.88 8.37
C THR A 378 -17.37 19.46 9.49
N GLY A 379 -16.74 18.30 9.34
CA GLY A 379 -15.65 17.88 10.20
C GLY A 379 -14.37 18.68 9.94
N GLY A 380 -13.59 18.96 10.98
CA GLY A 380 -12.28 19.58 10.81
C GLY A 380 -11.27 18.60 10.21
N ASP A 381 -10.29 19.10 9.48
CA ASP A 381 -9.23 18.24 8.92
C ASP A 381 -8.28 17.74 10.03
N GLY A 382 -7.65 16.59 9.83
CA GLY A 382 -6.51 16.17 10.64
C GLY A 382 -5.35 17.16 10.51
N GLY A 383 -4.50 17.19 11.53
CA GLY A 383 -3.34 18.07 11.61
C GLY A 383 -2.18 17.61 10.74
N THR A 384 -1.15 18.45 10.69
CA THR A 384 0.04 18.21 9.88
C THR A 384 1.22 17.91 10.78
N PHE A 385 1.96 16.84 10.47
CA PHE A 385 3.29 16.63 11.03
C PHE A 385 4.36 16.86 9.98
N ASN A 386 5.33 17.70 10.31
CA ASN A 386 6.52 17.94 9.51
C ASN A 386 7.77 17.63 10.35
N ASN A 387 8.39 16.47 10.09
CA ASN A 387 9.72 16.17 10.60
C ASN A 387 10.74 16.49 9.52
N SER A 388 11.46 17.57 9.69
CA SER A 388 12.66 17.85 8.94
C SER A 388 13.85 17.63 9.86
N SER A 389 14.21 16.37 10.13
CA SER A 389 15.41 16.08 10.94
C SER A 389 16.65 16.43 10.11
N SER A 390 16.98 17.72 10.14
CA SER A 390 18.08 18.46 9.54
C SER A 390 18.42 18.18 8.07
N THR A 391 18.82 19.23 7.36
CA THR A 391 19.55 19.15 6.08
C THR A 391 20.97 18.59 6.25
N SER A 392 21.38 18.22 7.47
CA SER A 392 22.70 17.66 7.74
C SER A 392 22.70 16.17 7.44
N PRO A 393 23.61 15.68 6.57
CA PRO A 393 23.75 14.25 6.29
C PRO A 393 24.24 13.42 7.50
N TRP A 394 24.52 14.09 8.63
CA TRP A 394 25.02 13.48 9.87
C TRP A 394 23.93 13.25 10.93
N ALA A 395 22.67 13.59 10.62
CA ALA A 395 21.56 13.32 11.50
C ALA A 395 21.34 11.80 11.66
N ASN A 396 20.96 11.33 12.85
CA ASN A 396 20.73 9.89 13.09
C ASN A 396 19.39 9.65 13.79
N VAL A 397 18.65 8.63 13.37
CA VAL A 397 17.41 8.18 14.01
C VAL A 397 17.65 6.77 14.54
N GLU A 398 17.82 6.63 15.86
CA GLU A 398 18.27 5.38 16.47
C GLU A 398 17.30 4.90 17.55
N GLY A 399 16.78 3.68 17.41
CA GLY A 399 15.89 3.09 18.41
C GLY A 399 14.68 3.98 18.71
N PHE A 400 14.18 4.65 17.67
CA PHE A 400 13.11 5.63 17.77
C PHE A 400 11.77 4.99 17.42
N ALA A 401 10.77 5.19 18.27
CA ALA A 401 9.39 4.84 17.96
C ALA A 401 8.60 6.12 17.69
N PHE A 402 8.11 6.25 16.47
CA PHE A 402 7.26 7.33 16.03
C PHE A 402 5.83 6.82 15.91
N VAL A 403 4.90 7.40 16.67
CA VAL A 403 3.46 7.09 16.57
C VAL A 403 2.74 8.38 16.21
N PHE A 404 2.11 8.42 15.05
CA PHE A 404 1.34 9.59 14.62
C PHE A 404 -0.09 9.22 14.27
N THR A 405 -1.03 9.98 14.81
CA THR A 405 -2.45 9.86 14.52
C THR A 405 -3.02 11.22 14.14
N ALA A 406 -3.52 11.37 12.91
CA ALA A 406 -4.26 12.55 12.49
C ALA A 406 -5.50 12.14 11.70
N ASN A 407 -6.58 11.92 12.44
CA ASN A 407 -7.86 11.61 11.85
C ASN A 407 -8.61 12.91 11.49
N GLY A 408 -9.42 12.87 10.45
CA GLY A 408 -10.44 13.90 10.24
C GLY A 408 -11.46 13.90 11.40
N GLY A 409 -12.12 15.04 11.62
CA GLY A 409 -13.27 15.14 12.50
C GLY A 409 -14.55 14.74 11.77
N ALA A 410 -15.56 14.19 12.45
CA ALA A 410 -16.82 13.81 11.80
C ALA A 410 -17.68 15.05 11.45
N GLY A 411 -18.49 14.97 10.39
CA GLY A 411 -19.43 16.04 10.00
C GLY A 411 -20.70 15.47 9.35
N THR A 412 -21.87 16.10 9.54
CA THR A 412 -23.08 15.60 8.87
C THR A 412 -23.08 15.87 7.37
N THR A 413 -22.51 17.00 6.93
CA THR A 413 -22.46 17.40 5.52
C THR A 413 -21.19 16.94 4.79
N SER A 414 -20.04 17.06 5.44
CA SER A 414 -18.74 16.64 4.92
C SER A 414 -17.89 16.19 6.09
N ALA A 415 -17.25 15.03 5.99
CA ALA A 415 -16.21 14.66 6.92
C ALA A 415 -14.94 15.49 6.66
N GLY A 416 -14.12 15.65 7.69
CA GLY A 416 -12.80 16.25 7.55
C GLY A 416 -11.83 15.29 6.89
N ASN A 417 -10.83 15.82 6.19
CA ASN A 417 -9.77 15.02 5.62
C ASN A 417 -8.89 14.46 6.73
N GLY A 418 -8.25 13.31 6.53
CA GLY A 418 -7.16 12.90 7.42
C GLY A 418 -5.96 13.84 7.27
N GLY A 419 -5.07 13.82 8.26
CA GLY A 419 -3.90 14.71 8.31
C GLY A 419 -2.84 14.39 7.27
N VAL A 420 -1.85 15.28 7.16
CA VAL A 420 -0.70 15.13 6.26
C VAL A 420 0.57 14.89 7.05
N ILE A 421 1.38 13.97 6.56
CA ILE A 421 2.63 13.57 7.21
C ILE A 421 3.74 13.77 6.21
N GLN A 422 4.68 14.62 6.60
CA GLN A 422 5.94 14.83 5.91
C GLN A 422 7.03 14.47 6.90
N ALA A 423 7.61 13.27 6.76
CA ALA A 423 8.71 12.86 7.61
C ALA A 423 9.94 12.63 6.73
N ALA A 424 10.98 13.42 6.96
CA ALA A 424 12.27 13.26 6.32
C ALA A 424 13.32 12.91 7.38
N ALA A 425 13.89 11.71 7.28
CA ALA A 425 15.04 11.30 8.09
C ALA A 425 16.29 11.28 7.21
N TYR A 426 17.25 12.18 7.48
CA TYR A 426 18.54 12.23 6.80
C TYR A 426 19.61 11.56 7.69
N GLY A 427 20.45 10.70 7.12
CA GLY A 427 21.56 9.96 7.76
C GLY A 427 21.25 8.51 8.16
N TRP A 428 21.61 8.05 9.38
CA TRP A 428 21.43 6.63 9.76
C TRP A 428 20.10 6.40 10.50
N THR A 429 19.22 5.59 9.94
CA THR A 429 17.96 5.18 10.58
C THR A 429 18.03 3.70 10.95
N VAL A 430 18.22 3.36 12.23
CA VAL A 430 18.44 1.96 12.64
C VAL A 430 17.51 1.56 13.78
N ASN A 431 16.89 0.38 13.65
CA ASN A 431 16.00 -0.22 14.64
C ASN A 431 14.84 0.71 15.05
N SER A 432 14.27 1.46 14.10
CA SER A 432 13.19 2.41 14.36
C SER A 432 11.84 1.87 13.92
N THR A 433 10.78 2.24 14.62
CA THR A 433 9.39 1.88 14.30
C THR A 433 8.60 3.14 14.00
N PHE A 434 7.86 3.15 12.89
CA PHE A 434 6.98 4.23 12.48
C PHE A 434 5.57 3.66 12.36
N GLU A 435 4.71 3.97 13.33
CA GLU A 435 3.29 3.64 13.32
C GLU A 435 2.51 4.90 12.94
N VAL A 436 1.82 4.85 11.82
CA VAL A 436 1.24 6.03 11.21
C VAL A 436 -0.21 5.78 10.84
N THR A 437 -1.12 6.53 11.45
CA THR A 437 -2.56 6.45 11.20
C THR A 437 -3.11 7.78 10.72
N ALA A 438 -3.63 7.83 9.50
CA ALA A 438 -4.24 9.02 8.91
C ALA A 438 -5.61 8.67 8.32
N ASN A 439 -6.63 8.55 9.17
CA ASN A 439 -7.95 8.15 8.71
C ASN A 439 -8.81 9.36 8.33
N GLY A 440 -9.49 9.28 7.20
CA GLY A 440 -10.67 10.11 6.96
C GLY A 440 -11.76 9.77 7.98
N SER A 441 -12.56 10.75 8.37
CA SER A 441 -13.71 10.51 9.25
C SER A 441 -14.97 10.13 8.47
N ASN A 442 -15.96 9.64 9.20
CA ASN A 442 -17.25 9.31 8.60
C ASN A 442 -18.15 10.55 8.54
N GLY A 443 -18.74 10.81 7.36
CA GLY A 443 -19.67 11.92 7.15
C GLY A 443 -21.04 11.45 6.66
N THR A 444 -22.15 11.98 7.20
CA THR A 444 -23.49 11.45 6.89
C THR A 444 -24.00 11.78 5.49
N SER A 445 -23.52 12.86 4.85
CA SER A 445 -23.90 13.26 3.50
C SER A 445 -22.72 13.54 2.56
N GLY A 446 -21.49 13.26 2.99
CA GLY A 446 -20.24 13.54 2.28
C GLY A 446 -19.06 12.85 2.97
N PRO A 447 -18.45 11.82 2.39
CA PRO A 447 -17.22 11.25 2.94
C PRO A 447 -16.11 12.31 2.91
N GLY A 448 -15.29 12.34 3.95
CA GLY A 448 -14.04 13.11 3.92
C GLY A 448 -13.08 12.43 2.96
N ASN A 449 -12.20 13.19 2.31
CA ASN A 449 -11.13 12.55 1.56
C ASN A 449 -10.27 11.77 2.57
N GLY A 450 -9.92 10.53 2.23
CA GLY A 450 -9.00 9.76 3.07
C GLY A 450 -7.73 10.55 3.33
N GLY A 451 -7.21 10.50 4.56
CA GLY A 451 -5.95 11.14 4.91
C GLY A 451 -4.85 10.67 3.97
N GLY A 452 -4.11 11.62 3.39
CA GLY A 452 -2.99 11.30 2.53
C GLY A 452 -1.72 11.16 3.34
N PHE A 453 -0.96 10.08 3.13
CA PHE A 453 0.44 10.05 3.54
C PHE A 453 1.25 10.99 2.63
N GLY A 454 1.27 12.30 2.93
CA GLY A 454 1.92 13.31 2.09
C GLY A 454 3.27 12.85 1.52
N GLN A 455 4.25 12.55 2.39
CA GLN A 455 5.54 12.02 1.98
C GLN A 455 6.33 11.45 3.18
N LEU A 456 6.84 10.23 3.08
CA LEU A 456 7.88 9.69 3.98
C LEU A 456 9.17 9.55 3.19
N ILE A 457 10.17 10.37 3.48
CA ILE A 457 11.49 10.33 2.85
C ILE A 457 12.51 9.81 3.86
N LEU A 458 13.22 8.76 3.51
CA LEU A 458 14.36 8.27 4.28
C LEU A 458 15.60 8.41 3.40
N VAL A 459 16.57 9.20 3.82
CA VAL A 459 17.79 9.48 3.08
C VAL A 459 19.00 9.04 3.89
N GLY A 460 19.73 8.04 3.43
CA GLY A 460 20.97 7.56 4.03
C GLY A 460 20.98 6.05 4.23
N TRP A 461 21.52 5.58 5.36
CA TRP A 461 21.57 4.15 5.67
C TRP A 461 20.42 3.78 6.59
N ALA A 462 19.49 2.93 6.15
CA ALA A 462 18.37 2.50 6.97
C ALA A 462 18.37 0.98 7.18
N ALA A 463 18.47 0.52 8.43
CA ALA A 463 18.50 -0.91 8.75
C ALA A 463 17.51 -1.32 9.85
N ASN A 464 16.82 -2.45 9.63
CA ASN A 464 15.88 -3.06 10.58
C ASN A 464 14.75 -2.12 11.03
N ASN A 465 14.25 -1.26 10.14
CA ASN A 465 13.12 -0.39 10.47
C ASN A 465 11.79 -1.07 10.15
N ARG A 466 10.78 -0.75 10.94
CA ARG A 466 9.39 -1.19 10.73
C ARG A 466 8.50 0.02 10.47
N PHE A 467 7.73 -0.03 9.39
CA PHE A 467 6.74 0.99 9.04
C PHE A 467 5.37 0.30 9.06
N ASP A 468 4.50 0.69 9.98
CA ASP A 468 3.11 0.25 10.02
C ASP A 468 2.25 1.46 9.60
N LEU A 469 1.71 1.42 8.39
CA LEU A 469 1.00 2.52 7.76
C LEU A 469 -0.49 2.17 7.64
N THR A 470 -1.36 2.98 8.23
CA THR A 470 -2.81 2.87 8.08
C THR A 470 -3.37 4.18 7.54
N ALA A 471 -3.85 4.18 6.29
CA ALA A 471 -4.64 5.28 5.74
C ALA A 471 -5.96 4.73 5.23
N LEU A 472 -6.99 4.93 6.03
CA LEU A 472 -8.34 4.51 5.69
C LEU A 472 -9.10 5.73 5.15
N GLY A 473 -9.76 5.56 4.02
CA GLY A 473 -10.75 6.53 3.56
C GLY A 473 -11.91 6.64 4.55
N GLY A 474 -12.52 7.82 4.66
CA GLY A 474 -13.70 8.02 5.49
C GLY A 474 -14.95 7.41 4.84
N ASN A 475 -15.85 6.84 5.64
CA ASN A 475 -17.11 6.30 5.13
C ASN A 475 -18.15 7.42 4.97
N GLY A 476 -18.86 7.46 3.85
CA GLY A 476 -19.89 8.48 3.62
C GLY A 476 -21.01 8.01 2.71
N THR A 477 -22.09 8.78 2.61
CA THR A 477 -23.22 8.40 1.76
C THR A 477 -23.05 8.90 0.31
N THR A 478 -22.45 10.07 0.09
CA THR A 478 -22.19 10.62 -1.26
C THR A 478 -20.75 10.38 -1.72
N MET A 479 -20.38 10.80 -2.94
CA MET A 479 -19.03 10.58 -3.49
C MET A 479 -17.95 11.39 -2.75
N GLY A 480 -16.87 10.73 -2.33
CA GLY A 480 -15.68 11.37 -1.77
C GLY A 480 -14.57 11.53 -2.78
N GLY A 481 -13.76 12.58 -2.64
CA GLY A 481 -12.48 12.63 -3.33
C GLY A 481 -11.63 11.46 -2.85
N GLY A 482 -10.87 10.87 -3.79
CA GLY A 482 -10.03 9.71 -3.52
C GLY A 482 -9.12 9.91 -2.30
N GLY A 483 -8.79 8.81 -1.63
CA GLY A 483 -7.81 8.83 -0.55
C GLY A 483 -6.51 9.45 -1.05
N GLY A 484 -5.90 10.32 -0.25
CA GLY A 484 -4.59 10.87 -0.61
C GLY A 484 -3.59 9.74 -0.79
N GLY A 485 -2.98 9.65 -1.97
CA GLY A 485 -1.88 8.71 -2.20
C GLY A 485 -0.74 8.93 -1.21
N GLY A 486 -0.03 7.86 -0.90
CA GLY A 486 1.19 7.91 -0.11
C GLY A 486 2.43 7.90 -0.97
N THR A 487 3.47 8.65 -0.61
CA THR A 487 4.80 8.45 -1.23
C THR A 487 5.83 8.10 -0.17
N ILE A 488 6.43 6.91 -0.26
CA ILE A 488 7.60 6.54 0.54
C ILE A 488 8.80 6.52 -0.40
N ILE A 489 9.82 7.32 -0.07
CA ILE A 489 11.05 7.40 -0.85
C ILE A 489 12.23 6.99 0.02
N PHE A 490 12.92 5.95 -0.41
CA PHE A 490 14.16 5.44 0.14
C PHE A 490 15.32 5.96 -0.72
N TYR A 491 16.20 6.76 -0.16
CA TYR A 491 17.46 7.17 -0.76
C TYR A 491 18.61 6.53 0.01
N GLY A 492 19.48 5.77 -0.65
CA GLY A 492 20.67 5.17 -0.03
C GLY A 492 20.58 3.66 0.21
N GLU A 493 21.26 3.15 1.25
CA GLU A 493 21.36 1.72 1.55
C GLU A 493 20.27 1.30 2.55
N HIS A 494 19.51 0.26 2.21
CA HIS A 494 18.38 -0.21 3.01
C HIS A 494 18.50 -1.72 3.27
N LYS A 495 18.47 -2.13 4.54
CA LYS A 495 18.58 -3.55 4.95
C LYS A 495 17.49 -3.97 5.93
N ASN A 496 16.82 -5.09 5.68
CA ASN A 496 15.81 -5.67 6.59
C ASN A 496 14.70 -4.70 7.02
N ASN A 497 14.31 -3.76 6.16
CA ASN A 497 13.19 -2.88 6.47
C ASN A 497 11.88 -3.61 6.17
N THR A 498 10.89 -3.48 7.04
CA THR A 498 9.55 -4.05 6.84
C THR A 498 8.55 -2.92 6.74
N ILE A 499 7.76 -2.89 5.66
CA ILE A 499 6.65 -1.96 5.50
C ILE A 499 5.38 -2.81 5.50
N THR A 500 4.52 -2.60 6.48
CA THR A 500 3.16 -3.13 6.53
C THR A 500 2.21 -1.96 6.29
N GLY A 501 1.33 -2.07 5.29
CA GLY A 501 0.40 -1.01 4.93
C GLY A 501 -1.03 -1.52 4.84
N ASP A 502 -1.98 -0.85 5.48
CA ASP A 502 -3.41 -0.95 5.19
C ASP A 502 -3.85 0.38 4.56
N ILE A 503 -4.05 0.36 3.23
CA ILE A 503 -4.46 1.52 2.45
C ILE A 503 -5.79 1.17 1.81
N SER A 504 -6.88 1.61 2.43
CA SER A 504 -8.23 1.31 1.97
C SER A 504 -8.92 2.57 1.45
N GLY A 505 -9.73 2.40 0.41
CA GLY A 505 -10.77 3.37 0.08
C GLY A 505 -11.83 3.40 1.19
N GLY A 506 -12.49 4.54 1.39
CA GLY A 506 -13.64 4.62 2.30
C GLY A 506 -14.88 3.96 1.68
N ASP A 507 -15.72 3.36 2.50
CA ASP A 507 -16.96 2.72 2.06
C ASP A 507 -18.05 3.77 1.80
N ALA A 508 -18.60 3.79 0.57
CA ALA A 508 -19.70 4.67 0.20
C ALA A 508 -21.05 3.96 0.43
N SER A 509 -21.75 4.27 1.52
CA SER A 509 -22.91 3.49 1.99
C SER A 509 -24.27 3.82 1.33
N ALA A 510 -24.48 5.00 0.73
CA ALA A 510 -25.79 5.35 0.18
C ALA A 510 -25.85 6.54 -0.81
N ALA A 511 -25.90 6.22 -2.11
CA ALA A 511 -26.39 7.04 -3.24
C ALA A 511 -25.33 7.61 -4.22
N ALA A 512 -25.38 7.01 -5.42
CA ALA A 512 -24.92 7.52 -6.72
C ALA A 512 -23.41 7.71 -6.94
N GLY A 513 -22.72 6.60 -7.26
CA GLY A 513 -22.09 6.50 -8.59
C GLY A 513 -20.58 6.50 -8.76
N ALA A 514 -19.77 6.61 -7.70
CA ALA A 514 -18.32 6.41 -7.83
C ALA A 514 -17.74 5.79 -6.56
N ALA A 515 -16.99 4.70 -6.72
CA ALA A 515 -16.11 4.20 -5.68
C ALA A 515 -15.00 5.25 -5.44
N GLY A 516 -14.67 5.54 -4.19
CA GLY A 516 -13.56 6.42 -3.86
C GLY A 516 -12.25 5.82 -4.39
N ASN A 517 -11.46 6.60 -5.13
CA ASN A 517 -10.18 6.11 -5.62
C ASN A 517 -9.28 5.79 -4.42
N ALA A 518 -8.76 4.56 -4.36
CA ALA A 518 -7.75 4.23 -3.38
C ALA A 518 -6.51 5.10 -3.69
N GLY A 519 -5.88 5.67 -2.66
CA GLY A 519 -4.67 6.46 -2.88
C GLY A 519 -3.57 5.61 -3.50
N ASN A 520 -2.83 6.14 -4.48
CA ASN A 520 -1.64 5.46 -4.99
C ASN A 520 -0.56 5.46 -3.90
N LEU A 521 -0.03 4.29 -3.55
CA LEU A 521 1.23 4.21 -2.79
C LEU A 521 2.39 4.15 -3.79
N THR A 522 3.15 5.23 -3.84
CA THR A 522 4.39 5.30 -4.61
C THR A 522 5.55 4.90 -3.73
N LEU A 523 6.25 3.83 -4.11
CA LEU A 523 7.50 3.41 -3.49
C LEU A 523 8.66 3.74 -4.43
N GLY A 524 9.42 4.77 -4.07
CA GLY A 524 10.64 5.15 -4.78
C GLY A 524 11.85 4.60 -4.04
N CYS A 525 12.68 3.78 -4.69
CA CYS A 525 13.99 3.41 -4.16
C CYS A 525 15.08 3.98 -5.08
N TYR A 526 15.82 4.96 -4.57
CA TYR A 526 16.89 5.67 -5.23
C TYR A 526 18.22 5.28 -4.60
N ASN A 527 18.88 4.27 -5.15
CA ASN A 527 20.18 3.86 -4.66
C ASN A 527 21.27 4.63 -5.40
N VAL A 528 21.92 5.56 -4.71
CA VAL A 528 23.06 6.33 -5.23
C VAL A 528 24.35 5.65 -4.74
N GLY A 529 24.78 4.54 -5.37
CA GLY A 529 26.10 3.98 -5.05
C GLY A 529 26.36 2.47 -5.17
N GLY A 530 25.52 1.68 -5.85
CA GLY A 530 25.84 0.26 -6.10
C GLY A 530 25.71 -0.65 -4.87
N VAL A 531 24.79 -0.33 -3.96
CA VAL A 531 24.59 -1.08 -2.72
C VAL A 531 23.50 -2.16 -2.87
N THR A 532 23.66 -3.32 -2.24
CA THR A 532 22.69 -4.43 -2.25
C THR A 532 21.54 -4.16 -1.29
N GLY A 533 20.31 -4.04 -1.80
CA GLY A 533 19.10 -3.94 -0.97
C GLY A 533 18.64 -5.31 -0.49
N GLU A 534 19.30 -5.87 0.52
CA GLU A 534 18.90 -7.16 1.09
C GLU A 534 17.75 -6.98 2.12
N GLY A 535 16.62 -7.65 1.88
CA GLY A 535 15.59 -7.88 2.91
C GLY A 535 14.53 -6.78 3.08
N LEU A 536 14.22 -5.97 2.08
CA LEU A 536 13.02 -5.12 2.13
C LEU A 536 11.77 -6.02 2.01
N THR A 537 10.96 -6.12 3.07
CA THR A 537 9.68 -6.85 3.04
C THR A 537 8.53 -5.85 2.95
N LEU A 538 7.58 -6.11 2.04
CA LEU A 538 6.43 -5.25 1.79
C LEU A 538 5.11 -6.02 1.92
N ASP A 539 4.38 -5.79 2.99
CA ASP A 539 3.07 -6.42 3.22
C ASP A 539 1.99 -5.33 3.14
N ILE A 540 1.46 -5.07 1.94
CA ILE A 540 0.42 -4.06 1.74
C ILE A 540 -0.90 -4.78 1.45
N THR A 541 -1.86 -4.59 2.36
CA THR A 541 -3.25 -4.95 2.10
C THR A 541 -3.98 -3.69 1.62
N GLY A 542 -4.66 -3.79 0.48
CA GLY A 542 -5.49 -2.70 -0.04
C GLY A 542 -6.84 -3.25 -0.44
N THR A 543 -7.89 -2.86 0.28
CA THR A 543 -9.26 -3.19 -0.09
C THR A 543 -9.90 -1.98 -0.79
N GLY A 544 -10.39 -2.19 -2.02
CA GLY A 544 -11.32 -1.23 -2.62
C GLY A 544 -12.61 -1.20 -1.79
N GLY A 545 -13.10 -0.01 -1.44
CA GLY A 545 -14.33 0.12 -0.64
C GLY A 545 -15.54 -0.50 -1.37
N ASP A 546 -16.41 -1.18 -0.63
CA ASP A 546 -17.61 -1.82 -1.17
C ASP A 546 -18.76 -0.79 -1.25
N ALA A 547 -19.37 -0.62 -2.43
CA ALA A 547 -20.54 0.25 -2.61
C ALA A 547 -21.84 -0.59 -2.54
N PRO A 548 -22.68 -0.48 -1.50
CA PRO A 548 -23.82 -1.39 -1.31
C PRO A 548 -25.05 -1.09 -2.17
N ASN A 549 -25.12 0.00 -2.94
CA ASN A 549 -26.36 0.41 -3.63
C ASN A 549 -26.14 1.01 -5.03
N GLY A 550 -26.68 0.32 -6.04
CA GLY A 550 -26.49 0.60 -7.45
C GLY A 550 -27.30 1.76 -8.04
N ASN A 551 -26.67 2.52 -8.94
CA ASN A 551 -27.32 3.02 -10.17
C ASN A 551 -26.37 3.64 -11.21
N THR A 552 -25.05 3.65 -11.02
CA THR A 552 -24.13 4.32 -11.94
C THR A 552 -22.77 3.64 -11.97
N ALA A 553 -22.24 3.45 -13.19
CA ALA A 553 -20.95 2.84 -13.49
C ALA A 553 -19.80 3.71 -12.94
N GLY A 554 -19.30 3.38 -11.75
CA GLY A 554 -18.07 3.98 -11.23
C GLY A 554 -16.86 3.21 -11.72
N ASN A 555 -15.83 3.91 -12.21
CA ASN A 555 -14.51 3.31 -12.42
C ASN A 555 -14.04 2.71 -11.08
N GLY A 556 -13.70 1.42 -11.08
CA GLY A 556 -13.20 0.73 -9.90
C GLY A 556 -12.02 1.47 -9.27
N ALA A 557 -11.96 1.50 -7.94
CA ALA A 557 -10.85 2.08 -7.20
C ALA A 557 -9.55 1.37 -7.62
N PHE A 558 -8.66 2.10 -8.28
CA PHE A 558 -7.37 1.57 -8.68
C PHE A 558 -6.42 1.68 -7.49
N VAL A 559 -6.11 0.58 -6.82
CA VAL A 559 -4.95 0.53 -5.91
C VAL A 559 -3.70 0.44 -6.79
N GLY A 560 -3.24 1.58 -7.28
CA GLY A 560 -1.99 1.67 -8.01
C GLY A 560 -0.81 1.63 -7.07
N MET A 561 -0.23 0.44 -6.87
CA MET A 561 1.13 0.33 -6.33
C MET A 561 2.10 0.60 -7.47
N GLN A 562 2.69 1.81 -7.50
CA GLN A 562 3.75 2.14 -8.45
C GLN A 562 5.10 1.98 -7.75
N PHE A 563 5.86 0.99 -8.19
CA PHE A 563 7.28 0.85 -7.82
C PHE A 563 8.11 1.56 -8.88
N SER A 564 8.84 2.60 -8.50
CA SER A 564 9.84 3.22 -9.36
C SER A 564 11.23 2.96 -8.79
N LEU A 565 11.95 2.01 -9.41
CA LEU A 565 13.37 1.78 -9.17
C LEU A 565 14.17 2.52 -10.24
N ILE A 566 15.12 3.36 -9.81
CA ILE A 566 15.89 4.23 -10.73
C ILE A 566 17.35 3.78 -10.87
N THR A 567 17.82 2.76 -10.16
CA THR A 567 19.22 2.29 -10.26
C THR A 567 19.40 0.78 -10.18
N GLU A 568 20.52 0.32 -10.76
CA GLU A 568 21.00 -1.08 -10.76
C GLU A 568 21.10 -1.61 -9.33
N THR A 569 20.10 -2.39 -8.93
CA THR A 569 20.13 -3.15 -7.68
C THR A 569 20.09 -4.63 -8.01
N SER A 570 21.08 -5.37 -7.52
CA SER A 570 21.03 -6.83 -7.48
C SER A 570 20.46 -7.24 -6.12
N GLY A 571 19.51 -8.18 -6.12
CA GLY A 571 19.01 -8.83 -4.90
C GLY A 571 17.85 -8.16 -4.16
N LEU A 572 17.02 -7.34 -4.83
CA LEU A 572 15.78 -6.86 -4.21
C LEU A 572 14.68 -7.93 -4.31
N ASP A 573 14.41 -8.62 -3.19
CA ASP A 573 13.24 -9.50 -3.05
C ASP A 573 12.01 -8.69 -2.62
N ILE A 574 11.13 -8.33 -3.55
CA ILE A 574 9.82 -7.75 -3.22
C ILE A 574 8.81 -8.89 -3.07
N THR A 575 8.50 -9.27 -1.83
CA THR A 575 7.30 -10.04 -1.55
C THR A 575 6.14 -9.06 -1.44
N VAL A 576 5.06 -9.24 -2.22
CA VAL A 576 3.80 -8.50 -2.04
C VAL A 576 2.79 -9.50 -1.47
N GLY A 577 2.49 -9.38 -0.18
CA GLY A 577 1.42 -10.12 0.49
C GLY A 577 0.14 -9.27 0.50
N GLY A 578 -1.01 -9.88 0.17
CA GLY A 578 -2.32 -9.21 0.19
C GLY A 578 -3.22 -9.60 -1.00
N ASP A 579 -4.52 -9.71 -0.76
CA ASP A 579 -5.52 -9.81 -1.83
C ASP A 579 -5.81 -8.41 -2.38
N LEU A 580 -5.44 -8.14 -3.63
CA LEU A 580 -5.81 -6.91 -4.33
C LEU A 580 -7.17 -7.14 -5.00
N SER A 581 -8.25 -7.20 -4.21
CA SER A 581 -9.58 -7.35 -4.76
C SER A 581 -10.11 -6.00 -5.25
N GLY A 582 -10.51 -5.92 -6.53
CA GLY A 582 -11.38 -4.84 -6.98
C GLY A 582 -12.70 -4.85 -6.18
N GLY A 583 -13.19 -3.68 -5.78
CA GLY A 583 -14.41 -3.57 -4.98
C GLY A 583 -15.63 -4.22 -5.68
N ASN A 584 -16.52 -4.83 -4.91
CA ASN A 584 -17.67 -5.54 -5.47
C ASN A 584 -18.75 -4.55 -5.93
N ALA A 585 -19.11 -4.55 -7.21
CA ALA A 585 -20.15 -3.67 -7.76
C ALA A 585 -21.56 -4.21 -7.47
N GLY A 586 -22.04 -4.05 -6.24
CA GLY A 586 -23.29 -4.66 -5.72
C GLY A 586 -24.63 -4.11 -6.24
N GLY A 587 -24.80 -3.85 -7.55
CA GLY A 587 -26.03 -3.24 -8.11
C GLY A 587 -26.73 -4.06 -9.20
N ALA A 588 -28.06 -4.19 -9.10
CA ALA A 588 -28.94 -4.91 -10.04
C ALA A 588 -28.95 -4.36 -11.49
N THR A 589 -28.43 -3.15 -11.72
CA THR A 589 -28.49 -2.42 -13.01
C THR A 589 -27.17 -1.75 -13.42
N GLY A 590 -26.08 -1.99 -12.68
CA GLY A 590 -24.77 -1.39 -12.97
C GLY A 590 -23.90 -2.28 -13.86
N THR A 591 -23.10 -1.67 -14.73
CA THR A 591 -21.99 -2.34 -15.41
C THR A 591 -20.93 -2.70 -14.37
N GLY A 592 -20.40 -3.93 -14.39
CA GLY A 592 -19.32 -4.33 -13.48
C GLY A 592 -18.11 -3.41 -13.58
N GLY A 593 -17.48 -3.08 -12.44
CA GLY A 593 -16.24 -2.30 -12.41
C GLY A 593 -15.04 -3.17 -12.81
N ASN A 594 -14.04 -2.55 -13.46
CA ASN A 594 -12.77 -3.22 -13.78
C ASN A 594 -12.03 -3.61 -12.49
N GLY A 595 -11.41 -4.79 -12.46
CA GLY A 595 -10.51 -5.18 -11.37
C GLY A 595 -9.31 -4.24 -11.24
N GLY A 596 -8.78 -4.09 -10.02
CA GLY A 596 -7.55 -3.34 -9.77
C GLY A 596 -6.36 -3.96 -10.51
N GLY A 597 -5.35 -3.15 -10.86
CA GLY A 597 -4.16 -3.64 -11.56
C GLY A 597 -2.87 -3.37 -10.80
N ILE A 598 -1.89 -4.25 -10.98
CA ILE A 598 -0.51 -4.02 -10.49
C ILE A 598 0.31 -3.50 -11.67
N GLN A 599 0.92 -2.32 -11.53
CA GLN A 599 1.86 -1.78 -12.50
C GLN A 599 3.25 -1.65 -11.88
N ALA A 600 4.17 -2.53 -12.26
CA ALA A 600 5.59 -2.38 -11.93
C ALA A 600 6.27 -1.69 -13.11
N ALA A 601 6.64 -0.42 -12.94
CA ALA A 601 7.27 0.40 -13.98
C ALA A 601 8.69 0.82 -13.55
N SER A 602 9.74 0.28 -14.15
CA SER A 602 11.11 0.72 -13.85
C SER A 602 11.58 1.83 -14.77
N GLY A 603 12.18 2.87 -14.19
CA GLY A 603 12.91 3.91 -14.94
C GLY A 603 14.39 3.57 -15.14
N GLY A 604 14.89 2.52 -14.47
CA GLY A 604 16.28 2.03 -14.55
C GLY A 604 16.37 0.52 -14.70
N GLN A 605 17.58 0.01 -14.96
CA GLN A 605 17.85 -1.42 -15.18
C GLN A 605 17.64 -2.21 -13.88
N ILE A 606 16.56 -2.99 -13.81
CA ILE A 606 16.36 -3.96 -12.71
C ILE A 606 17.18 -5.22 -13.04
N SER A 607 17.99 -5.71 -12.10
CA SER A 607 18.82 -6.90 -12.34
C SER A 607 18.09 -8.21 -12.04
N ILE A 608 17.34 -8.27 -10.92
CA ILE A 608 16.50 -9.42 -10.53
C ILE A 608 15.36 -8.88 -9.64
N LEU A 609 14.12 -8.92 -10.11
CA LEU A 609 12.91 -8.70 -9.29
C LEU A 609 12.23 -10.03 -9.05
N ARG A 610 12.45 -10.66 -7.90
CA ARG A 610 11.71 -11.87 -7.52
C ARG A 610 10.40 -11.49 -6.83
N LEU A 611 9.29 -11.60 -7.56
CA LEU A 611 7.94 -11.45 -7.02
C LEU A 611 7.41 -12.81 -6.57
N THR A 612 7.53 -13.12 -5.28
CA THR A 612 6.87 -14.29 -4.69
C THR A 612 5.50 -13.89 -4.17
N THR A 613 4.44 -14.20 -4.89
CA THR A 613 3.06 -13.95 -4.44
C THR A 613 2.22 -15.22 -4.52
N ASN A 614 1.30 -15.37 -3.55
CA ASN A 614 0.13 -16.26 -3.63
C ASN A 614 -1.15 -15.40 -3.77
N ALA A 615 -1.03 -14.23 -4.40
CA ALA A 615 -2.06 -13.21 -4.37
C ALA A 615 -3.18 -13.54 -5.37
N LEU A 616 -4.44 -13.49 -4.90
CA LEU A 616 -5.61 -13.41 -5.76
C LEU A 616 -5.73 -11.96 -6.24
N ILE A 617 -5.21 -11.65 -7.43
CA ILE A 617 -4.95 -10.26 -7.87
C ILE A 617 -6.16 -9.58 -8.50
N ALA A 618 -7.21 -10.33 -8.80
CA ALA A 618 -8.48 -9.74 -9.17
C ALA A 618 -9.57 -10.80 -9.07
N ASN A 619 -10.54 -10.59 -8.19
CA ASN A 619 -11.88 -11.07 -8.46
C ASN A 619 -12.60 -9.85 -9.07
N GLY A 620 -13.02 -9.94 -10.34
CA GLY A 620 -13.91 -8.92 -10.87
C GLY A 620 -15.17 -8.83 -9.99
N GLY A 621 -15.70 -7.62 -9.79
CA GLY A 621 -16.92 -7.44 -9.02
C GLY A 621 -18.11 -8.19 -9.66
N SER A 622 -18.98 -8.79 -8.85
CA SER A 622 -20.19 -9.45 -9.31
C SER A 622 -21.26 -8.40 -9.64
N GLY A 623 -21.39 -8.05 -10.93
CA GLY A 623 -22.40 -7.12 -11.45
C GLY A 623 -23.61 -7.85 -12.07
N SER A 624 -24.76 -7.17 -12.08
CA SER A 624 -26.06 -7.74 -12.49
C SER A 624 -26.46 -7.49 -13.96
N SER A 625 -25.70 -6.71 -14.73
CA SER A 625 -26.01 -6.48 -16.15
C SER A 625 -24.82 -6.60 -17.10
N THR A 626 -23.59 -6.55 -16.60
CA THR A 626 -22.37 -7.02 -17.28
C THR A 626 -21.39 -7.44 -16.19
N GLY A 627 -20.74 -8.60 -16.31
CA GLY A 627 -19.66 -9.00 -15.41
C GLY A 627 -18.48 -8.01 -15.51
N GLY A 628 -17.82 -7.71 -14.40
CA GLY A 628 -16.65 -6.83 -14.41
C GLY A 628 -15.43 -7.55 -15.00
N ASP A 629 -14.65 -6.83 -15.81
CA ASP A 629 -13.39 -7.34 -16.36
C ASP A 629 -12.40 -7.64 -15.23
N GLY A 630 -11.64 -8.72 -15.37
CA GLY A 630 -10.53 -9.06 -14.49
C GLY A 630 -9.45 -7.98 -14.54
N GLY A 631 -8.83 -7.70 -13.40
CA GLY A 631 -7.72 -6.76 -13.30
C GLY A 631 -6.50 -7.19 -14.12
N GLY A 632 -5.70 -6.20 -14.55
CA GLY A 632 -4.49 -6.44 -15.34
C GLY A 632 -3.19 -6.37 -14.51
N ILE A 633 -2.16 -7.08 -14.94
CA ILE A 633 -0.80 -6.94 -14.41
C ILE A 633 0.09 -6.45 -15.55
N GLN A 634 0.76 -5.32 -15.36
CA GLN A 634 1.72 -4.81 -16.32
C GLN A 634 3.11 -4.74 -15.68
N PHE A 635 4.06 -5.43 -16.31
CA PHE A 635 5.49 -5.27 -16.05
C PHE A 635 6.07 -4.45 -17.18
N SER A 636 6.59 -3.25 -16.88
CA SER A 636 7.26 -2.40 -17.85
C SER A 636 8.60 -1.89 -17.34
N GLY A 637 9.65 -1.98 -18.15
CA GLY A 637 10.92 -1.32 -17.84
C GLY A 637 12.16 -2.00 -18.41
N PRO A 638 13.28 -1.26 -18.54
CA PRO A 638 14.54 -1.83 -19.00
C PRO A 638 15.12 -2.79 -17.95
N GLY A 639 15.75 -3.88 -18.39
CA GLY A 639 16.49 -4.82 -17.53
C GLY A 639 15.98 -6.26 -17.50
N SER A 640 16.56 -7.04 -16.58
CA SER A 640 16.29 -8.47 -16.40
C SER A 640 15.22 -8.72 -15.34
N PHE A 641 14.24 -9.56 -15.68
CA PHE A 641 13.11 -9.89 -14.81
C PHE A 641 13.11 -11.40 -14.55
N GLU A 642 13.13 -11.81 -13.28
CA GLU A 642 12.96 -13.22 -12.87
C GLU A 642 11.69 -13.38 -12.02
N ILE A 643 10.64 -13.99 -12.56
CA ILE A 643 9.36 -14.14 -11.85
C ILE A 643 9.18 -15.58 -11.35
N ASP A 644 9.00 -15.73 -10.04
CA ASP A 644 8.71 -16.99 -9.35
C ASP A 644 7.41 -16.87 -8.52
N GLY A 645 6.27 -17.39 -8.99
CA GLY A 645 5.02 -17.28 -8.21
C GLY A 645 3.77 -17.88 -8.87
N THR A 646 2.64 -17.82 -8.14
CA THR A 646 1.32 -18.20 -8.66
C THR A 646 0.42 -16.97 -8.70
N PHE A 647 -0.08 -16.66 -9.89
CA PHE A 647 -0.93 -15.51 -10.19
C PHE A 647 -2.30 -16.01 -10.67
N THR A 648 -3.37 -15.57 -10.01
CA THR A 648 -4.75 -15.86 -10.45
C THR A 648 -5.46 -14.54 -10.70
N ALA A 649 -5.86 -14.31 -11.95
CA ALA A 649 -6.69 -13.18 -12.39
C ALA A 649 -8.05 -13.74 -12.84
N ASN A 650 -9.07 -13.59 -12.01
CA ASN A 650 -10.41 -14.11 -12.28
C ASN A 650 -11.32 -12.97 -12.75
N GLY A 651 -11.87 -13.08 -13.96
CA GLY A 651 -13.00 -12.27 -14.39
C GLY A 651 -14.17 -12.49 -13.43
N GLY A 652 -14.82 -11.42 -13.01
CA GLY A 652 -15.91 -11.51 -12.05
C GLY A 652 -17.07 -12.32 -12.58
N LEU A 653 -17.76 -13.07 -11.72
CA LEU A 653 -19.02 -13.73 -12.10
C LEU A 653 -20.06 -12.65 -12.45
N GLY A 654 -20.57 -12.66 -13.69
CA GLY A 654 -21.75 -11.89 -14.05
C GLY A 654 -22.99 -12.64 -13.58
N THR A 655 -23.49 -12.37 -12.37
CA THR A 655 -24.71 -13.01 -11.85
C THR A 655 -25.99 -12.33 -12.37
N GLY A 656 -25.87 -11.58 -13.46
CA GLY A 656 -26.92 -10.75 -14.01
C GLY A 656 -27.92 -11.52 -14.86
N THR A 657 -29.21 -11.22 -14.67
CA THR A 657 -30.29 -11.83 -15.47
C THR A 657 -30.24 -11.51 -16.97
N ASN A 658 -29.42 -10.55 -17.44
CA ASN A 658 -29.33 -10.20 -18.86
C ASN A 658 -27.89 -9.87 -19.32
N GLY A 659 -26.87 -10.14 -18.51
CA GLY A 659 -25.52 -9.61 -18.74
C GLY A 659 -24.50 -10.65 -19.18
N ASP A 660 -23.60 -10.28 -20.07
CA ASP A 660 -22.45 -11.10 -20.44
C ASP A 660 -21.45 -11.17 -19.28
N GLY A 661 -20.69 -12.26 -19.17
CA GLY A 661 -19.60 -12.40 -18.21
C GLY A 661 -18.44 -11.43 -18.52
N GLY A 662 -17.72 -11.00 -17.50
CA GLY A 662 -16.57 -10.10 -17.68
C GLY A 662 -15.37 -10.83 -18.28
N THR A 663 -14.51 -10.11 -19.01
CA THR A 663 -13.29 -10.68 -19.59
C THR A 663 -12.32 -11.09 -18.48
N GLY A 664 -11.54 -12.16 -18.65
CA GLY A 664 -10.45 -12.49 -17.74
C GLY A 664 -9.35 -11.41 -17.76
N GLY A 665 -8.55 -11.34 -16.70
CA GLY A 665 -7.51 -10.31 -16.58
C GLY A 665 -6.41 -10.40 -17.65
N VAL A 666 -5.76 -9.28 -17.95
CA VAL A 666 -4.66 -9.20 -18.93
C VAL A 666 -3.31 -9.09 -18.22
N VAL A 667 -2.36 -9.95 -18.56
CA VAL A 667 -0.96 -9.82 -18.15
C VAL A 667 -0.13 -9.35 -19.33
N VAL A 668 0.49 -8.19 -19.20
CA VAL A 668 1.38 -7.61 -20.21
C VAL A 668 2.81 -7.55 -19.65
N PHE A 669 3.75 -8.14 -20.39
CA PHE A 669 5.18 -7.96 -20.19
C PHE A 669 5.70 -7.05 -21.31
N TYR A 670 6.27 -5.90 -20.94
CA TYR A 670 6.88 -4.95 -21.86
C TYR A 670 8.32 -4.67 -21.40
N ILE A 671 9.33 -5.24 -22.07
CA ILE A 671 10.73 -5.16 -21.63
C ILE A 671 11.56 -4.44 -22.72
N PRO A 672 11.54 -3.09 -22.75
CA PRO A 672 12.05 -2.32 -23.88
C PRO A 672 13.56 -2.07 -23.81
N GLN A 673 14.40 -3.11 -23.90
CA GLN A 673 15.87 -3.10 -24.13
C GLN A 673 16.75 -3.67 -23.00
N LEU A 674 17.74 -4.48 -23.41
CA LEU A 674 18.95 -4.92 -22.65
C LEU A 674 18.67 -5.61 -21.30
N GLY A 675 18.04 -6.79 -21.37
CA GLY A 675 17.70 -7.63 -20.22
C GLY A 675 17.68 -9.12 -20.52
N TYR A 676 17.01 -9.91 -19.69
CA TYR A 676 16.47 -11.24 -20.02
C TYR A 676 15.15 -11.40 -19.27
N PHE A 677 14.20 -12.13 -19.83
CA PHE A 677 12.97 -12.51 -19.12
C PHE A 677 13.09 -13.97 -18.70
N LEU A 678 13.01 -14.25 -17.40
CA LEU A 678 13.02 -15.60 -16.85
C LEU A 678 11.79 -15.83 -15.99
N ALA A 679 10.94 -16.78 -16.38
CA ALA A 679 9.79 -17.18 -15.56
C ALA A 679 9.91 -18.67 -15.24
N ASN A 680 10.52 -19.04 -14.11
CA ASN A 680 10.95 -20.42 -13.78
C ASN A 680 9.86 -21.30 -13.13
N LYS A 681 8.87 -20.69 -12.48
CA LYS A 681 7.77 -21.38 -11.77
C LYS A 681 6.45 -20.61 -11.84
N PHE A 682 6.24 -19.89 -12.94
CA PHE A 682 5.11 -18.98 -13.06
C PHE A 682 3.83 -19.73 -13.41
N THR A 683 2.87 -19.80 -12.48
CA THR A 683 1.52 -20.31 -12.76
C THR A 683 0.59 -19.12 -12.93
N PHE A 684 -0.07 -19.01 -14.08
CA PHE A 684 -1.04 -17.97 -14.36
C PHE A 684 -2.40 -18.57 -14.67
N THR A 685 -3.44 -18.08 -14.02
CA THR A 685 -4.82 -18.50 -14.30
C THR A 685 -5.66 -17.27 -14.61
N ALA A 686 -6.14 -17.17 -15.84
CA ALA A 686 -6.98 -16.12 -16.38
C ALA A 686 -8.32 -16.74 -16.79
N LEU A 687 -9.36 -16.50 -16.01
CA LEU A 687 -10.69 -17.06 -16.26
C LEU A 687 -11.65 -15.95 -16.66
N GLY A 688 -12.42 -16.16 -17.71
CA GLY A 688 -13.57 -15.32 -18.02
C GLY A 688 -14.71 -15.54 -17.03
N GLY A 689 -15.48 -14.50 -16.78
CA GLY A 689 -16.65 -14.57 -15.91
C GLY A 689 -17.76 -15.45 -16.50
N ASN A 690 -18.40 -16.27 -15.66
CA ASN A 690 -19.61 -16.99 -16.09
C ASN A 690 -20.81 -16.01 -16.21
N SER A 691 -21.78 -16.34 -17.04
CA SER A 691 -23.10 -15.70 -17.12
C SER A 691 -24.23 -16.72 -16.99
N GLU A 692 -25.29 -16.36 -16.28
CA GLU A 692 -26.47 -17.23 -16.13
C GLU A 692 -27.43 -17.17 -17.33
N GLN A 693 -27.48 -16.04 -18.05
CA GLN A 693 -28.45 -15.78 -19.13
C GLN A 693 -27.85 -15.18 -20.41
N GLY A 694 -26.66 -14.54 -20.33
CA GLY A 694 -25.92 -13.97 -21.47
C GLY A 694 -24.73 -14.82 -21.89
N ASP A 695 -23.80 -14.22 -22.62
CA ASP A 695 -22.57 -14.87 -23.06
C ASP A 695 -21.56 -14.98 -21.91
N GLY A 696 -20.73 -16.01 -21.90
CA GLY A 696 -19.60 -16.09 -20.99
C GLY A 696 -18.53 -15.08 -21.37
N GLY A 697 -17.82 -14.53 -20.39
CA GLY A 697 -16.71 -13.61 -20.66
C GLY A 697 -15.53 -14.32 -21.30
N ALA A 698 -14.79 -13.64 -22.17
CA ALA A 698 -13.57 -14.21 -22.75
C ALA A 698 -12.51 -14.47 -21.67
N GLY A 699 -11.62 -15.44 -21.89
CA GLY A 699 -10.47 -15.68 -21.05
C GLY A 699 -9.47 -14.54 -21.12
N GLY A 700 -8.60 -14.45 -20.12
CA GLY A 700 -7.59 -13.40 -20.05
C GLY A 700 -6.43 -13.61 -21.03
N MET A 701 -5.65 -12.55 -21.27
CA MET A 701 -4.54 -12.58 -22.23
C MET A 701 -3.20 -12.53 -21.51
N VAL A 702 -2.22 -13.29 -22.00
CA VAL A 702 -0.80 -13.15 -21.65
C VAL A 702 -0.09 -12.61 -22.88
N PHE A 703 0.52 -11.43 -22.75
CA PHE A 703 1.11 -10.71 -23.86
C PHE A 703 2.53 -10.27 -23.49
N GLY A 704 3.55 -10.88 -24.10
CA GLY A 704 4.91 -10.36 -24.09
C GLY A 704 5.12 -9.51 -25.34
N ASP A 705 5.24 -8.20 -25.22
CA ASP A 705 5.44 -7.27 -26.34
C ASP A 705 6.87 -6.76 -26.37
N ASN A 706 7.43 -6.70 -27.57
CA ASN A 706 8.70 -6.04 -27.86
C ASN A 706 9.85 -6.48 -26.93
N LEU A 707 10.02 -7.79 -26.76
CA LEU A 707 11.09 -8.35 -25.95
C LEU A 707 12.42 -8.24 -26.71
N ASP A 708 13.15 -7.16 -26.45
CA ASP A 708 14.52 -6.88 -26.96
C ASP A 708 15.59 -7.71 -26.19
N SER A 709 15.26 -8.94 -25.76
CA SER A 709 16.20 -9.84 -25.07
C SER A 709 15.80 -11.30 -25.13
N GLU A 710 16.73 -12.20 -24.75
CA GLU A 710 16.43 -13.64 -24.57
C GLU A 710 15.27 -13.81 -23.57
N ALA A 711 14.23 -14.50 -24.01
CA ALA A 711 13.04 -14.77 -23.21
C ALA A 711 12.93 -16.27 -22.93
N THR A 712 13.09 -16.65 -21.67
CA THR A 712 12.95 -18.04 -21.22
C THR A 712 11.75 -18.15 -20.28
N VAL A 713 10.72 -18.83 -20.74
CA VAL A 713 9.54 -19.21 -19.95
C VAL A 713 9.68 -20.69 -19.59
N THR A 714 10.06 -21.00 -18.36
CA THR A 714 10.38 -22.36 -17.91
C THR A 714 9.47 -22.79 -16.76
N GLY A 715 8.89 -23.98 -16.83
CA GLY A 715 7.98 -24.47 -15.80
C GLY A 715 6.64 -23.72 -15.72
N GLY A 716 5.86 -24.01 -14.67
CA GLY A 716 4.56 -23.37 -14.45
C GLY A 716 3.40 -23.89 -15.30
N THR A 717 2.24 -23.25 -15.17
CA THR A 717 1.02 -23.57 -15.94
C THR A 717 0.24 -22.29 -16.24
N TYR A 718 -0.09 -22.07 -17.51
CA TYR A 718 -0.92 -20.96 -17.98
C TYR A 718 -2.31 -21.49 -18.32
N THR A 719 -3.32 -21.17 -17.51
CA THR A 719 -4.72 -21.55 -17.71
C THR A 719 -5.51 -20.34 -18.20
N LEU A 720 -5.92 -20.33 -19.46
CA LEU A 720 -6.60 -19.21 -20.12
C LEU A 720 -8.02 -19.64 -20.53
N SER A 721 -8.95 -19.66 -19.57
CA SER A 721 -10.29 -20.20 -19.80
C SER A 721 -11.31 -19.10 -20.07
N GLY A 722 -12.18 -19.28 -21.05
CA GLY A 722 -13.40 -18.49 -21.15
C GLY A 722 -14.39 -18.87 -20.06
N GLY A 723 -15.28 -17.95 -19.72
CA GLY A 723 -16.40 -18.19 -18.81
C GLY A 723 -17.54 -18.92 -19.49
N ASN A 724 -18.36 -19.63 -18.73
CA ASN A 724 -19.55 -20.28 -19.26
C ASN A 724 -20.66 -19.25 -19.51
N GLY A 725 -21.33 -19.32 -20.66
CA GLY A 725 -22.56 -18.58 -20.92
C GLY A 725 -23.77 -19.25 -20.28
N ALA A 726 -24.97 -18.79 -20.66
CA ALA A 726 -26.24 -19.27 -20.12
C ALA A 726 -26.32 -20.81 -20.03
N THR A 727 -26.60 -21.34 -18.84
CA THR A 727 -26.64 -22.80 -18.59
C THR A 727 -28.05 -23.36 -18.40
N LEU A 728 -29.03 -22.51 -18.07
CA LEU A 728 -30.38 -22.94 -17.68
C LEU A 728 -31.48 -22.52 -18.67
N SER A 729 -31.43 -21.29 -19.21
CA SER A 729 -32.36 -20.81 -20.23
C SER A 729 -31.84 -19.53 -20.89
N GLY A 730 -31.39 -19.62 -22.15
CA GLY A 730 -30.85 -18.49 -22.90
C GLY A 730 -30.20 -18.94 -24.21
N THR A 731 -29.81 -18.00 -25.07
CA THR A 731 -28.99 -18.27 -26.27
C THR A 731 -27.52 -17.88 -26.04
N GLY A 732 -27.09 -17.80 -24.77
CA GLY A 732 -25.75 -17.38 -24.42
C GLY A 732 -24.67 -18.32 -24.95
N LEU A 733 -23.65 -17.76 -25.58
CA LEU A 733 -22.43 -18.44 -26.00
C LEU A 733 -21.49 -18.61 -24.81
N GLY A 734 -20.71 -19.69 -24.79
CA GLY A 734 -19.53 -19.71 -23.93
C GLY A 734 -18.53 -18.63 -24.35
N GLY A 735 -17.79 -18.08 -23.40
CA GLY A 735 -16.73 -17.13 -23.71
C GLY A 735 -15.55 -17.82 -24.38
N ASP A 736 -14.89 -17.14 -25.32
CA ASP A 736 -13.67 -17.65 -25.94
C ASP A 736 -12.58 -17.83 -24.88
N ALA A 737 -11.72 -18.83 -25.04
CA ALA A 737 -10.54 -18.92 -24.20
C ALA A 737 -9.54 -17.80 -24.52
N GLY A 738 -8.64 -17.56 -23.58
CA GLY A 738 -7.69 -16.46 -23.69
C GLY A 738 -6.53 -16.71 -24.66
N THR A 739 -5.72 -15.68 -24.89
CA THR A 739 -4.57 -15.74 -25.80
C THR A 739 -3.26 -15.76 -25.01
N PHE A 740 -2.36 -16.70 -25.35
CA PHE A 740 -0.96 -16.65 -24.95
C PHE A 740 -0.13 -16.15 -26.13
N GLN A 741 0.60 -15.05 -25.96
CA GLN A 741 1.32 -14.40 -27.04
C GLN A 741 2.66 -13.84 -26.58
N ILE A 742 3.71 -14.11 -27.36
CA ILE A 742 5.06 -13.57 -27.12
C ILE A 742 5.62 -12.99 -28.43
N TYR A 743 6.16 -11.78 -28.36
CA TYR A 743 6.86 -11.07 -29.42
C TYR A 743 8.31 -10.78 -28.97
N THR A 744 9.30 -11.22 -29.75
CA THR A 744 10.69 -10.72 -29.65
C THR A 744 11.09 -9.97 -30.92
N THR A 745 11.97 -9.01 -30.76
CA THR A 745 12.51 -8.19 -31.86
C THR A 745 13.80 -8.75 -32.44
N GLU A 746 14.70 -9.34 -31.64
CA GLU A 746 16.03 -9.78 -32.13
C GLU A 746 16.57 -11.06 -31.44
N HIS A 747 15.77 -11.74 -30.61
CA HIS A 747 16.30 -12.71 -29.66
C HIS A 747 15.58 -14.06 -29.62
N ASN A 748 16.28 -15.04 -29.04
CA ASN A 748 15.80 -16.40 -28.84
C ASN A 748 14.65 -16.44 -27.82
N ILE A 749 13.67 -17.30 -28.09
CA ILE A 749 12.57 -17.59 -27.17
C ILE A 749 12.61 -19.08 -26.80
N ASP A 750 12.71 -19.36 -25.51
CA ASP A 750 12.51 -20.70 -24.95
C ASP A 750 11.15 -20.77 -24.22
N ILE A 751 10.19 -21.53 -24.75
CA ILE A 751 8.88 -21.77 -24.12
C ILE A 751 8.81 -23.22 -23.63
N ILE A 752 9.02 -23.43 -22.35
CA ILE A 752 9.08 -24.74 -21.68
C ILE A 752 8.04 -24.78 -20.55
N THR A 753 6.75 -24.78 -20.89
CA THR A 753 5.66 -24.66 -19.90
C THR A 753 4.45 -25.54 -20.24
N THR A 754 3.41 -25.48 -19.41
CA THR A 754 2.09 -26.07 -19.72
C THR A 754 1.12 -24.93 -20.04
N ILE A 755 0.51 -24.95 -21.22
CA ILE A 755 -0.52 -23.98 -21.63
C ILE A 755 -1.84 -24.74 -21.79
N VAL A 756 -2.88 -24.30 -21.10
CA VAL A 756 -4.23 -24.84 -21.17
C VAL A 756 -5.19 -23.69 -21.48
N ALA A 757 -5.82 -23.69 -22.64
CA ALA A 757 -6.83 -22.71 -23.00
C ALA A 757 -8.16 -23.42 -23.25
N ASN A 758 -9.19 -23.10 -22.47
CA ASN A 758 -10.50 -23.77 -22.54
C ASN A 758 -11.60 -22.76 -22.88
N GLY A 759 -12.26 -22.93 -24.01
CA GLY A 759 -13.47 -22.18 -24.31
C GLY A 759 -14.56 -22.51 -23.28
N GLY A 760 -15.36 -21.51 -22.94
CA GLY A 760 -16.50 -21.66 -22.04
C GLY A 760 -17.61 -22.49 -22.67
N THR A 761 -18.50 -23.05 -21.84
CA THR A 761 -19.70 -23.76 -22.32
C THR A 761 -20.91 -22.83 -22.36
N GLY A 762 -21.90 -23.07 -23.25
CA GLY A 762 -23.11 -22.24 -23.34
C GLY A 762 -24.24 -22.89 -24.12
N THR A 763 -25.50 -22.52 -23.84
CA THR A 763 -26.68 -23.07 -24.52
C THR A 763 -26.87 -22.58 -25.95
N GLY A 764 -26.35 -21.39 -26.30
CA GLY A 764 -26.29 -20.89 -27.68
C GLY A 764 -25.17 -21.53 -28.49
N GLY A 765 -24.11 -21.95 -27.81
CA GLY A 765 -22.91 -22.57 -28.35
C GLY A 765 -21.76 -22.49 -27.36
N GLY A 766 -20.70 -23.27 -27.56
CA GLY A 766 -19.46 -23.07 -26.80
C GLY A 766 -18.67 -21.86 -27.28
N GLY A 767 -17.72 -21.39 -26.47
CA GLY A 767 -16.70 -20.42 -26.87
C GLY A 767 -15.48 -21.08 -27.49
N SER A 768 -14.78 -20.40 -28.37
CA SER A 768 -13.62 -20.93 -29.10
C SER A 768 -12.49 -21.33 -28.14
N GLY A 769 -11.68 -22.31 -28.54
CA GLY A 769 -10.41 -22.56 -27.87
C GLY A 769 -9.49 -21.35 -28.03
N GLY A 770 -8.70 -21.05 -27.01
CA GLY A 770 -7.82 -19.89 -27.00
C GLY A 770 -6.68 -20.00 -28.01
N ASN A 771 -5.89 -18.95 -28.15
CA ASN A 771 -4.79 -18.93 -29.11
C ASN A 771 -3.42 -19.00 -28.43
N VAL A 772 -2.47 -19.64 -29.09
CA VAL A 772 -1.04 -19.60 -28.72
C VAL A 772 -0.27 -19.05 -29.90
N PHE A 773 0.29 -17.87 -29.73
CA PHE A 773 1.09 -17.16 -30.72
C PHE A 773 2.52 -16.96 -30.23
N SER A 774 3.49 -17.10 -31.13
CA SER A 774 4.82 -16.54 -30.90
C SER A 774 5.41 -16.00 -32.19
N TYR A 775 5.92 -14.78 -32.11
CA TYR A 775 6.56 -14.05 -33.19
C TYR A 775 7.99 -13.71 -32.77
N THR A 776 8.97 -14.05 -33.60
CA THR A 776 10.34 -13.55 -33.45
C THR A 776 10.68 -12.61 -34.59
N ASP A 777 11.59 -11.67 -34.36
CA ASP A 777 12.12 -10.75 -35.36
C ASP A 777 11.06 -9.79 -35.96
N THR A 778 10.46 -8.97 -35.07
CA THR A 778 9.30 -8.11 -35.39
C THR A 778 9.66 -6.69 -35.85
N ASP A 779 10.91 -6.25 -35.68
CA ASP A 779 11.30 -4.85 -35.89
C ASP A 779 11.41 -4.47 -37.39
N GLY A 780 11.40 -5.48 -38.26
CA GLY A 780 11.48 -5.34 -39.71
C GLY A 780 12.83 -4.84 -40.22
N SER A 781 13.83 -4.74 -39.35
CA SER A 781 15.20 -4.41 -39.73
C SER A 781 15.88 -5.66 -40.30
N ALA A 782 16.82 -5.49 -41.22
CA ALA A 782 17.56 -6.60 -41.84
C ALA A 782 18.94 -6.77 -41.15
N ASP A 783 19.08 -6.29 -39.92
CA ASP A 783 20.26 -5.48 -39.60
C ASP A 783 21.41 -6.24 -38.90
N ASP A 784 21.28 -7.52 -38.52
CA ASP A 784 22.37 -8.21 -37.81
C ASP A 784 22.68 -9.66 -38.21
N GLY A 785 21.86 -10.29 -39.08
CA GLY A 785 22.12 -11.63 -39.61
C GLY A 785 22.20 -12.73 -38.53
N ARG A 786 21.72 -12.46 -37.32
CA ARG A 786 21.57 -13.45 -36.26
C ARG A 786 20.14 -13.97 -36.34
N GLY A 787 19.98 -15.17 -36.86
CA GLY A 787 18.67 -15.79 -36.86
C GLY A 787 18.15 -16.00 -35.44
N ALA A 788 16.98 -15.45 -35.14
CA ALA A 788 16.28 -15.77 -33.92
C ALA A 788 15.97 -17.27 -33.88
N TYR A 789 16.21 -17.90 -32.72
CA TYR A 789 15.87 -19.28 -32.44
C TYR A 789 14.61 -19.37 -31.55
N LEU A 790 13.56 -20.02 -32.05
CA LEU A 790 12.36 -20.32 -31.28
C LEU A 790 12.39 -21.79 -30.84
N TYR A 791 12.50 -22.04 -29.54
CA TYR A 791 12.41 -23.37 -28.95
C TYR A 791 11.18 -23.52 -28.08
N VAL A 792 10.26 -24.40 -28.45
CA VAL A 792 9.07 -24.68 -27.67
C VAL A 792 9.13 -26.13 -27.20
N ASN A 793 9.28 -26.36 -25.90
CA ASN A 793 9.19 -27.70 -25.30
C ASN A 793 8.08 -27.72 -24.24
N SER A 794 6.84 -27.70 -24.72
CA SER A 794 5.66 -27.42 -23.90
C SER A 794 4.55 -28.46 -24.05
N SER A 795 3.71 -28.56 -23.02
CA SER A 795 2.43 -29.26 -23.10
C SER A 795 1.34 -28.23 -23.39
N ILE A 796 0.82 -28.23 -24.63
CA ILE A 796 -0.20 -27.26 -25.05
C ILE A 796 -1.53 -27.99 -25.22
N THR A 797 -2.59 -27.53 -24.56
CA THR A 797 -3.95 -28.07 -24.71
C THR A 797 -4.91 -26.93 -24.98
N LEU A 798 -5.52 -26.92 -26.16
CA LEU A 798 -6.52 -25.93 -26.56
C LEU A 798 -7.86 -26.63 -26.79
N ASN A 799 -8.85 -26.33 -25.97
CA ASN A 799 -10.16 -26.97 -26.02
C ASN A 799 -11.21 -25.93 -26.42
N GLY A 800 -11.96 -26.22 -27.48
CA GLY A 800 -13.20 -25.53 -27.78
C GLY A 800 -14.27 -25.86 -26.73
N GLY A 801 -15.10 -24.87 -26.42
CA GLY A 801 -16.20 -24.97 -25.50
C GLY A 801 -17.30 -25.90 -26.02
N ALA A 802 -17.95 -26.63 -25.12
CA ALA A 802 -19.10 -27.44 -25.48
C ALA A 802 -20.38 -26.59 -25.59
N GLY A 803 -21.20 -26.88 -26.60
CA GLY A 803 -22.58 -26.41 -26.65
C GLY A 803 -23.45 -27.20 -25.68
N LEU A 804 -24.41 -26.55 -25.04
CA LEU A 804 -25.43 -27.17 -24.19
C LEU A 804 -26.79 -27.16 -24.91
N GLY A 805 -27.65 -28.14 -24.62
CA GLY A 805 -28.98 -28.22 -25.24
C GLY A 805 -28.93 -28.53 -26.73
N ASN A 806 -29.18 -27.52 -27.58
CA ASN A 806 -29.08 -27.60 -29.05
C ASN A 806 -27.93 -26.73 -29.61
N GLY A 807 -27.09 -26.14 -28.75
CA GLY A 807 -25.98 -25.29 -29.16
C GLY A 807 -24.87 -26.08 -29.88
N ASN A 808 -24.20 -25.41 -30.80
CA ASN A 808 -23.04 -25.97 -31.48
C ASN A 808 -21.82 -26.00 -30.55
N GLY A 809 -20.94 -26.98 -30.72
CA GLY A 809 -19.60 -26.91 -30.17
C GLY A 809 -18.81 -25.79 -30.86
N ALA A 810 -17.92 -25.14 -30.12
CA ALA A 810 -17.06 -24.11 -30.68
C ALA A 810 -15.84 -24.73 -31.37
N ASP A 811 -15.17 -23.93 -32.18
CA ASP A 811 -13.89 -24.34 -32.74
C ASP A 811 -12.84 -24.50 -31.63
N GLY A 812 -11.89 -25.42 -31.83
CA GLY A 812 -10.71 -25.51 -30.98
C GLY A 812 -9.80 -24.30 -31.15
N GLY A 813 -8.75 -24.25 -30.35
CA GLY A 813 -7.82 -23.11 -30.40
C GLY A 813 -6.80 -23.20 -31.53
N THR A 814 -6.14 -22.08 -31.80
CA THR A 814 -5.09 -22.01 -32.83
C THR A 814 -3.71 -21.98 -32.19
N ILE A 815 -2.78 -22.74 -32.77
CA ILE A 815 -1.34 -22.61 -32.47
C ILE A 815 -0.67 -22.06 -33.71
N GLU A 816 -0.05 -20.89 -33.59
CA GLU A 816 0.63 -20.25 -34.70
C GLU A 816 2.01 -19.70 -34.27
N PHE A 817 3.03 -20.11 -35.01
CA PHE A 817 4.41 -19.72 -34.74
C PHE A 817 5.01 -19.09 -36.00
N TRP A 818 5.54 -17.89 -35.84
CA TRP A 818 6.18 -17.11 -36.89
C TRP A 818 7.59 -16.75 -36.45
N PRO A 819 8.65 -17.37 -37.00
CA PRO A 819 9.99 -17.00 -36.63
C PRO A 819 10.48 -15.70 -37.33
N TYR A 820 9.58 -14.93 -37.95
CA TYR A 820 9.84 -13.70 -38.69
C TYR A 820 8.55 -12.85 -38.79
N TRP A 821 8.68 -11.55 -39.01
CA TRP A 821 7.54 -10.67 -39.26
C TRP A 821 6.94 -10.82 -40.66
N TYR A 822 5.60 -10.75 -40.73
CA TYR A 822 4.82 -10.88 -41.96
C TYR A 822 5.29 -9.88 -43.03
N GLY A 823 5.87 -10.39 -44.12
CA GLY A 823 6.28 -9.61 -45.30
C GLY A 823 7.79 -9.43 -45.51
N ASN A 824 8.65 -9.89 -44.60
CA ASN A 824 10.10 -9.88 -44.79
C ASN A 824 10.65 -11.27 -45.09
N THR A 825 10.76 -11.64 -46.38
CA THR A 825 11.21 -12.98 -46.81
C THR A 825 12.73 -13.18 -46.77
N SER A 826 13.51 -12.21 -46.28
CA SER A 826 14.97 -12.26 -46.28
C SER A 826 15.62 -12.63 -44.95
N GLN A 827 14.85 -12.71 -43.86
CA GLN A 827 15.37 -13.09 -42.54
C GLN A 827 15.53 -14.62 -42.44
N THR A 828 16.55 -15.07 -41.70
CA THR A 828 16.83 -16.50 -41.50
C THR A 828 16.53 -16.90 -40.07
N GLY A 829 15.48 -17.67 -39.80
CA GLY A 829 15.14 -18.16 -38.46
C GLY A 829 15.26 -19.67 -38.32
N GLU A 830 15.51 -20.14 -37.10
CA GLU A 830 15.42 -21.56 -36.74
C GLU A 830 14.32 -21.76 -35.70
N ALA A 831 13.45 -22.74 -35.91
CA ALA A 831 12.42 -23.08 -34.92
C ALA A 831 12.38 -24.58 -34.64
N GLU A 832 12.33 -24.93 -33.36
CA GLU A 832 12.27 -26.30 -32.87
C GLU A 832 11.13 -26.48 -31.86
N TYR A 833 10.25 -27.44 -32.15
CA TYR A 833 9.09 -27.75 -31.34
C TYR A 833 9.19 -29.15 -30.75
N ARG A 834 8.90 -29.27 -29.47
CA ARG A 834 8.91 -30.48 -28.65
C ARG A 834 7.72 -30.47 -27.69
N GLY A 835 7.46 -31.61 -27.08
CA GLY A 835 6.38 -31.79 -26.11
C GLY A 835 5.12 -32.40 -26.72
N THR A 836 3.97 -32.09 -26.13
CA THR A 836 2.67 -32.71 -26.45
C THR A 836 1.62 -31.63 -26.69
N TRP A 837 1.06 -31.58 -27.89
CA TRP A 837 0.06 -30.58 -28.25
C TRP A 837 -1.27 -31.26 -28.59
N THR A 838 -2.34 -30.79 -27.95
CA THR A 838 -3.69 -31.31 -28.13
C THR A 838 -4.63 -30.16 -28.48
N LEU A 839 -5.24 -30.19 -29.67
CA LEU A 839 -6.22 -29.22 -30.12
C LEU A 839 -7.56 -29.92 -30.26
N ASN A 840 -8.55 -29.57 -29.45
CA ASN A 840 -9.86 -30.22 -29.44
C ASN A 840 -10.94 -29.23 -29.85
N GLY A 841 -11.75 -29.60 -30.83
CA GLY A 841 -13.00 -28.92 -31.11
C GLY A 841 -14.02 -29.17 -30.01
N GLY A 842 -14.90 -28.21 -29.77
CA GLY A 842 -15.99 -28.30 -28.82
C GLY A 842 -17.04 -29.32 -29.24
N ASN A 843 -17.66 -29.98 -28.27
CA ASN A 843 -18.76 -30.91 -28.55
C ASN A 843 -20.09 -30.15 -28.67
N GLY A 844 -20.90 -30.44 -29.68
CA GLY A 844 -22.29 -30.01 -29.76
C GLY A 844 -23.19 -30.88 -28.89
N ALA A 845 -24.26 -30.30 -28.35
CA ALA A 845 -25.29 -31.04 -27.61
C ALA A 845 -26.58 -31.15 -28.43
N GLY A 846 -27.37 -32.21 -28.18
CA GLY A 846 -28.71 -32.38 -28.74
C GLY A 846 -28.71 -32.42 -30.26
N ALA A 847 -29.28 -31.39 -30.90
CA ALA A 847 -29.28 -31.20 -32.36
C ALA A 847 -28.06 -30.44 -32.91
N GLY A 848 -27.19 -29.92 -32.05
CA GLY A 848 -26.05 -29.09 -32.41
C GLY A 848 -24.93 -29.85 -33.12
N ASN A 849 -24.20 -29.13 -33.97
CA ASN A 849 -23.01 -29.66 -34.64
C ASN A 849 -21.81 -29.62 -33.69
N GLY A 850 -20.86 -30.54 -33.87
CA GLY A 850 -19.55 -30.41 -33.25
C GLY A 850 -18.79 -29.23 -33.85
N GLY A 851 -17.97 -28.56 -33.05
CA GLY A 851 -17.08 -27.51 -33.54
C GLY A 851 -15.84 -28.09 -34.20
N ASN A 852 -15.18 -27.32 -35.04
CA ASN A 852 -13.99 -27.78 -35.74
C ASN A 852 -12.86 -27.97 -34.74
N ALA A 853 -11.96 -28.95 -34.95
CA ALA A 853 -10.69 -28.87 -34.23
C ALA A 853 -9.97 -27.64 -34.76
N GLY A 854 -9.58 -26.73 -33.88
CA GLY A 854 -8.80 -25.55 -34.28
C GLY A 854 -7.57 -25.94 -35.10
N GLY A 855 -7.07 -24.99 -35.88
CA GLY A 855 -5.90 -25.20 -36.73
C GLY A 855 -4.60 -25.12 -35.94
N SER A 856 -3.58 -25.87 -36.33
CA SER A 856 -2.21 -25.48 -36.02
C SER A 856 -1.52 -25.14 -37.32
N SER A 857 -1.05 -23.91 -37.43
CA SER A 857 -0.24 -23.47 -38.56
C SER A 857 1.14 -23.12 -38.03
N ILE A 858 2.12 -23.91 -38.41
CA ILE A 858 3.51 -23.64 -38.08
C ILE A 858 4.14 -23.05 -39.33
N TYR A 859 4.44 -21.75 -39.31
CA TYR A 859 5.10 -21.05 -40.39
C TYR A 859 6.60 -20.93 -40.10
N GLY A 860 7.44 -21.15 -41.12
CA GLY A 860 8.89 -21.00 -41.02
C GLY A 860 9.41 -19.98 -42.01
N GLY A 861 10.09 -18.94 -41.52
CA GLY A 861 10.87 -18.01 -42.32
C GLY A 861 12.29 -18.55 -42.44
N VAL A 862 12.48 -19.42 -43.44
CA VAL A 862 13.79 -19.72 -44.04
C VAL A 862 14.96 -20.04 -43.07
N LEU A 863 15.07 -21.28 -42.59
CA LEU A 863 16.33 -22.08 -42.59
C LEU A 863 16.03 -23.51 -42.09
N PHE A 864 15.47 -23.66 -40.88
CA PHE A 864 15.10 -24.97 -40.30
C PHE A 864 13.84 -24.91 -39.42
N LEU A 865 12.84 -25.74 -39.75
CA LEU A 865 11.69 -26.05 -38.92
C LEU A 865 11.82 -27.49 -38.41
N ARG A 866 11.89 -27.73 -37.10
CA ARG A 866 12.02 -29.09 -36.54
C ARG A 866 10.92 -29.36 -35.52
N SER A 867 9.89 -30.11 -35.89
CA SER A 867 8.85 -30.52 -34.95
C SER A 867 9.06 -31.96 -34.49
N TYR A 868 9.56 -32.14 -33.28
CA TYR A 868 9.58 -33.43 -32.56
C TYR A 868 8.37 -33.59 -31.61
N ALA A 869 7.42 -32.64 -31.65
CA ALA A 869 6.23 -32.67 -30.81
C ALA A 869 5.27 -33.79 -31.22
N VAL A 870 4.57 -34.35 -30.23
CA VAL A 870 3.41 -35.21 -30.48
C VAL A 870 2.17 -34.33 -30.58
N ILE A 871 1.61 -34.21 -31.78
CA ILE A 871 0.50 -33.29 -32.07
C ILE A 871 -0.76 -34.10 -32.34
N THR A 872 -1.84 -33.81 -31.63
CA THR A 872 -3.17 -34.39 -31.84
C THR A 872 -4.20 -33.30 -32.02
N ALA A 873 -4.88 -33.27 -33.16
CA ALA A 873 -6.02 -32.38 -33.40
C ALA A 873 -7.30 -33.21 -33.56
N ASN A 874 -8.33 -32.93 -32.76
CA ASN A 874 -9.58 -33.70 -32.70
C ASN A 874 -10.79 -32.83 -33.00
N GLY A 875 -11.49 -33.10 -34.10
CA GLY A 875 -12.76 -32.45 -34.39
C GLY A 875 -13.79 -32.73 -33.29
N GLY A 876 -14.66 -31.76 -33.03
CA GLY A 876 -15.71 -31.86 -32.04
C GLY A 876 -16.76 -32.91 -32.40
N THR A 877 -17.39 -33.51 -31.40
CA THR A 877 -18.49 -34.46 -31.61
C THR A 877 -19.85 -33.76 -31.63
N GLY A 878 -20.84 -34.28 -32.38
CA GLY A 878 -22.17 -33.66 -32.46
C GLY A 878 -23.15 -34.43 -33.35
N VAL A 879 -24.24 -33.78 -33.79
CA VAL A 879 -25.16 -34.36 -34.79
C VAL A 879 -24.47 -34.45 -36.15
N THR A 880 -24.00 -33.32 -36.66
CA THR A 880 -22.91 -33.30 -37.63
C THR A 880 -21.60 -33.25 -36.85
N GLY A 881 -20.66 -34.15 -37.15
CA GLY A 881 -19.33 -34.06 -36.57
C GLY A 881 -18.65 -32.77 -37.03
N GLY A 882 -17.89 -32.12 -36.16
CA GLY A 882 -17.09 -30.96 -36.57
C GLY A 882 -16.02 -31.36 -37.58
N ASP A 883 -15.54 -30.40 -38.37
CA ASP A 883 -14.44 -30.68 -39.28
C ASP A 883 -13.20 -31.10 -38.49
N GLY A 884 -12.44 -32.03 -39.07
CA GLY A 884 -11.17 -32.46 -38.50
C GLY A 884 -10.17 -31.32 -38.47
N GLY A 885 -9.27 -31.38 -37.48
CA GLY A 885 -8.24 -30.36 -37.33
C GLY A 885 -7.33 -30.28 -38.55
N GLY A 886 -7.03 -29.05 -38.95
CA GLY A 886 -6.01 -28.75 -39.95
C GLY A 886 -4.65 -28.54 -39.28
N LEU A 887 -3.66 -29.33 -39.68
CA LEU A 887 -2.28 -29.19 -39.22
C LEU A 887 -1.42 -28.82 -40.43
N SER A 888 -0.89 -27.60 -40.45
CA SER A 888 -0.01 -27.11 -41.51
C SER A 888 1.41 -26.90 -41.00
N PHE A 889 2.38 -27.44 -41.71
CA PHE A 889 3.82 -27.24 -41.49
C PHE A 889 4.40 -26.54 -42.71
N ASP A 890 4.20 -25.23 -42.79
CA ASP A 890 4.57 -24.43 -43.95
C ASP A 890 5.86 -23.64 -43.70
N ASN A 891 6.59 -23.35 -44.77
CA ASN A 891 7.78 -22.51 -44.72
C ASN A 891 7.69 -21.58 -45.93
N ASP A 892 7.62 -20.26 -45.73
CA ASP A 892 7.41 -19.33 -46.85
C ASP A 892 8.70 -19.02 -47.64
N GLY A 893 9.73 -19.87 -47.54
CA GLY A 893 10.93 -19.78 -48.37
C GLY A 893 11.64 -21.11 -48.61
N THR A 894 12.96 -21.07 -48.75
CA THR A 894 13.81 -22.20 -49.16
C THR A 894 14.21 -23.15 -48.02
N GLY A 895 13.59 -23.03 -46.85
CA GLY A 895 14.00 -23.73 -45.62
C GLY A 895 13.72 -25.24 -45.59
N LEU A 896 14.30 -25.93 -44.61
CA LEU A 896 14.04 -27.36 -44.34
C LEU A 896 12.92 -27.51 -43.31
N VAL A 897 11.83 -28.21 -43.66
CA VAL A 897 10.82 -28.71 -42.72
C VAL A 897 11.15 -30.14 -42.30
N THR A 898 11.36 -30.37 -41.02
CA THR A 898 11.59 -31.70 -40.43
C THR A 898 10.49 -32.04 -39.44
N ILE A 899 9.73 -33.10 -39.72
CA ILE A 899 8.74 -33.66 -38.81
C ILE A 899 9.33 -34.92 -38.18
N GLY A 900 9.65 -34.82 -36.88
CA GLY A 900 10.27 -35.86 -36.05
C GLY A 900 9.35 -36.45 -34.98
N GLY A 901 8.17 -35.88 -34.74
CA GLY A 901 7.17 -36.37 -33.78
C GLY A 901 5.90 -36.92 -34.46
N ASN A 902 5.11 -37.69 -33.72
CA ASN A 902 3.86 -38.26 -34.25
C ASN A 902 2.77 -37.20 -34.37
N VAL A 903 2.10 -37.16 -35.52
CA VAL A 903 1.05 -36.18 -35.81
C VAL A 903 -0.24 -36.92 -36.14
N THR A 904 -1.32 -36.59 -35.44
CA THR A 904 -2.66 -37.16 -35.68
C THR A 904 -3.69 -36.05 -35.84
N ALA A 905 -4.40 -36.04 -36.95
CA ALA A 905 -5.55 -35.17 -37.20
C ALA A 905 -6.81 -36.04 -37.34
N ASN A 906 -7.82 -35.81 -36.51
CA ASN A 906 -9.05 -36.59 -36.46
C ASN A 906 -10.25 -35.73 -36.85
N GLY A 907 -11.05 -36.22 -37.80
CA GLY A 907 -12.40 -35.69 -38.06
C GLY A 907 -13.33 -35.84 -36.87
N GLY A 908 -14.26 -34.91 -36.70
CA GLY A 908 -15.26 -34.97 -35.65
C GLY A 908 -16.25 -36.12 -35.84
N ALA A 909 -16.65 -36.76 -34.74
CA ALA A 909 -17.64 -37.82 -34.78
C ALA A 909 -19.06 -37.24 -34.81
N GLY A 910 -19.78 -37.47 -35.92
CA GLY A 910 -21.19 -37.13 -36.07
C GLY A 910 -22.11 -38.33 -35.81
N THR A 911 -23.31 -38.09 -35.28
CA THR A 911 -24.32 -39.15 -35.17
C THR A 911 -25.15 -39.33 -36.45
N THR A 912 -25.25 -38.30 -37.31
CA THR A 912 -25.99 -38.36 -38.59
C THR A 912 -25.10 -38.20 -39.81
N THR A 913 -24.11 -37.30 -39.76
CA THR A 913 -23.14 -37.06 -40.84
C THR A 913 -21.77 -36.82 -40.20
N GLY A 914 -20.76 -37.62 -40.55
CA GLY A 914 -19.38 -37.36 -40.11
C GLY A 914 -18.85 -36.05 -40.66
N GLY A 915 -18.03 -35.35 -39.88
CA GLY A 915 -17.35 -34.12 -40.33
C GLY A 915 -16.29 -34.40 -41.40
N SER A 916 -15.69 -33.34 -41.94
CA SER A 916 -14.52 -33.48 -42.80
C SER A 916 -13.42 -34.24 -42.08
N GLY A 917 -12.66 -35.07 -42.80
CA GLY A 917 -11.51 -35.75 -42.20
C GLY A 917 -10.43 -34.75 -41.79
N GLY A 918 -9.60 -35.13 -40.82
CA GLY A 918 -8.44 -34.31 -40.44
C GLY A 918 -7.51 -34.11 -41.62
N SER A 919 -6.82 -32.97 -41.67
CA SER A 919 -5.86 -32.66 -42.73
C SER A 919 -4.47 -32.40 -42.14
N ILE A 920 -3.45 -32.93 -42.80
CA ILE A 920 -2.04 -32.65 -42.51
C ILE A 920 -1.41 -32.14 -43.79
N SER A 921 -0.91 -30.90 -43.78
CA SER A 921 -0.21 -30.27 -44.89
C SER A 921 1.22 -29.93 -44.48
N ALA A 922 2.19 -30.07 -45.38
CA ALA A 922 3.52 -29.53 -45.20
C ALA A 922 4.06 -28.95 -46.51
N GLY A 923 4.61 -27.73 -46.43
CA GLY A 923 5.32 -27.04 -47.51
C GLY A 923 4.46 -26.40 -48.61
N SER A 924 3.15 -26.24 -48.39
CA SER A 924 2.19 -25.76 -49.39
C SER A 924 2.44 -24.34 -49.92
N THR A 925 3.20 -23.54 -49.17
CA THR A 925 3.63 -22.18 -49.56
C THR A 925 5.13 -22.09 -49.87
N SER A 926 5.86 -23.21 -49.75
CA SER A 926 7.33 -23.20 -49.80
C SER A 926 7.88 -23.07 -51.22
N THR A 927 8.74 -22.08 -51.42
CA THR A 927 9.50 -21.93 -52.66
C THR A 927 10.93 -22.39 -52.45
N GLY A 928 11.27 -23.59 -52.92
CA GLY A 928 12.64 -24.11 -52.83
C GLY A 928 12.96 -24.92 -51.58
N GLY A 929 11.97 -25.23 -50.73
CA GLY A 929 12.17 -25.94 -49.47
C GLY A 929 12.38 -27.45 -49.59
N LYS A 930 12.79 -28.08 -48.48
CA LYS A 930 12.90 -29.54 -48.33
C LYS A 930 12.00 -30.01 -47.19
N ILE A 931 11.25 -31.10 -47.39
CA ILE A 931 10.45 -31.73 -46.34
C ILE A 931 11.09 -33.06 -45.96
N THR A 932 11.28 -33.30 -44.67
CA THR A 932 11.80 -34.55 -44.12
C THR A 932 10.87 -35.06 -43.01
N VAL A 933 10.25 -36.22 -43.21
CA VAL A 933 9.54 -36.95 -42.17
C VAL A 933 10.46 -38.05 -41.66
N SER A 934 10.80 -38.00 -40.38
CA SER A 934 11.82 -38.87 -39.78
C SER A 934 11.37 -40.33 -39.71
N SER A 935 12.33 -41.25 -39.69
CA SER A 935 12.05 -42.68 -39.52
C SER A 935 11.35 -42.95 -38.18
N GLY A 936 10.31 -43.80 -38.18
CA GLY A 936 9.50 -44.12 -37.00
C GLY A 936 8.36 -43.14 -36.69
N VAL A 937 8.28 -42.01 -37.40
CA VAL A 937 7.17 -41.05 -37.27
C VAL A 937 5.91 -41.56 -37.96
N THR A 938 4.76 -41.35 -37.33
CA THR A 938 3.43 -41.56 -37.93
C THR A 938 2.75 -40.23 -38.19
N LEU A 939 2.38 -39.97 -39.44
CA LEU A 939 1.42 -38.93 -39.82
C LEU A 939 0.09 -39.62 -40.10
N ARG A 940 -0.93 -39.35 -39.27
CA ARG A 940 -2.24 -40.00 -39.37
C ARG A 940 -3.36 -38.97 -39.52
N ALA A 941 -4.13 -39.07 -40.59
CA ALA A 941 -5.29 -38.25 -40.85
C ALA A 941 -6.56 -39.12 -40.92
N ASN A 942 -7.44 -39.03 -39.92
CA ASN A 942 -8.64 -39.85 -39.79
C ASN A 942 -9.89 -39.07 -40.24
N GLY A 943 -10.79 -39.75 -40.94
CA GLY A 943 -12.12 -39.23 -41.26
C GLY A 943 -13.04 -39.12 -40.04
N GLY A 944 -14.06 -38.26 -40.13
CA GLY A 944 -15.11 -38.18 -39.10
C GLY A 944 -15.99 -39.44 -39.08
N ALA A 945 -16.43 -39.89 -37.90
CA ALA A 945 -17.20 -41.13 -37.74
C ALA A 945 -18.47 -41.18 -38.63
N ALA A 946 -18.86 -42.38 -39.10
CA ALA A 946 -20.05 -42.67 -39.92
C ALA A 946 -20.22 -41.77 -41.18
N ALA A 947 -19.71 -42.25 -42.32
CA ALA A 947 -19.79 -41.61 -43.64
C ALA A 947 -19.08 -40.25 -43.81
N GLY A 948 -18.25 -39.82 -42.84
CA GLY A 948 -17.40 -38.64 -43.00
C GLY A 948 -16.30 -38.83 -44.07
N ALA A 949 -15.87 -37.70 -44.65
CA ALA A 949 -14.78 -37.68 -45.63
C ALA A 949 -13.51 -38.28 -45.02
N ALA A 950 -12.73 -38.99 -45.82
CA ALA A 950 -11.44 -39.50 -45.37
C ALA A 950 -10.47 -38.34 -45.10
N GLY A 951 -9.59 -38.50 -44.12
CA GLY A 951 -8.53 -37.52 -43.87
C GLY A 951 -7.58 -37.38 -45.06
N THR A 952 -6.84 -36.27 -45.09
CA THR A 952 -5.90 -35.94 -46.16
C THR A 952 -4.50 -35.69 -45.60
N ILE A 953 -3.48 -36.11 -46.35
CA ILE A 953 -2.08 -35.77 -46.09
C ILE A 953 -1.50 -35.19 -47.39
N SER A 954 -1.00 -33.96 -47.34
CA SER A 954 -0.34 -33.28 -48.47
C SER A 954 1.07 -32.91 -48.08
N LEU A 955 2.07 -33.44 -48.77
CA LEU A 955 3.47 -33.07 -48.62
C LEU A 955 3.92 -32.47 -49.94
N ASP A 956 4.00 -31.14 -50.00
CA ASP A 956 4.20 -30.41 -51.24
C ASP A 956 5.47 -29.56 -51.16
N ALA A 957 6.44 -29.80 -52.05
CA ALA A 957 7.66 -29.00 -52.15
C ALA A 957 7.73 -28.19 -53.46
N GLU A 958 6.59 -27.97 -54.14
CA GLU A 958 6.50 -27.62 -55.57
C GLU A 958 7.30 -26.40 -56.05
N GLY A 959 7.70 -25.46 -55.19
CA GLY A 959 8.53 -24.35 -55.63
C GLY A 959 10.02 -24.67 -55.89
N ALA A 960 10.47 -25.92 -55.72
CA ALA A 960 11.90 -26.26 -55.69
C ALA A 960 12.52 -26.96 -56.92
N GLY A 961 11.73 -27.29 -57.95
CA GLY A 961 12.29 -27.87 -59.18
C GLY A 961 13.00 -29.23 -59.03
N GLY A 962 12.67 -30.05 -58.03
CA GLY A 962 13.20 -31.40 -57.83
C GLY A 962 12.62 -32.12 -56.59
N ALA A 963 12.79 -33.45 -56.52
CA ALA A 963 12.24 -34.30 -55.46
C ALA A 963 12.83 -34.00 -54.06
N ASN A 964 12.16 -33.13 -53.31
CA ASN A 964 12.64 -32.59 -52.03
C ASN A 964 11.83 -33.08 -50.81
N VAL A 965 11.01 -34.13 -50.96
CA VAL A 965 10.32 -34.79 -49.86
C VAL A 965 11.00 -36.11 -49.51
N THR A 966 11.43 -36.29 -48.26
CA THR A 966 12.04 -37.52 -47.73
C THR A 966 11.18 -38.11 -46.62
N THR A 967 10.67 -39.33 -46.78
CA THR A 967 9.79 -40.01 -45.80
C THR A 967 10.26 -41.42 -45.41
N THR A 968 11.53 -41.76 -45.70
CA THR A 968 12.06 -43.13 -45.51
C THR A 968 11.92 -43.61 -44.06
N GLY A 969 11.08 -44.64 -43.85
CA GLY A 969 10.80 -45.21 -42.53
C GLY A 969 9.66 -44.54 -41.75
N ALA A 970 9.02 -43.51 -42.29
CA ALA A 970 7.80 -42.92 -41.74
C ALA A 970 6.54 -43.69 -42.17
N THR A 971 5.49 -43.63 -41.36
CA THR A 971 4.15 -44.17 -41.68
C THR A 971 3.21 -43.03 -42.01
N LEU A 972 2.74 -42.98 -43.26
CA LEU A 972 1.69 -42.05 -43.69
C LEU A 972 0.37 -42.81 -43.77
N GLN A 973 -0.64 -42.39 -43.02
CA GLN A 973 -1.91 -43.11 -42.93
C GLN A 973 -3.09 -42.15 -42.98
N THR A 974 -3.93 -42.30 -44.01
CA THR A 974 -5.24 -41.68 -44.10
C THR A 974 -6.31 -42.75 -43.86
N ASN A 975 -7.36 -42.44 -43.10
CA ASN A 975 -8.48 -43.36 -42.87
C ASN A 975 -9.82 -42.69 -43.17
N THR A 976 -10.83 -43.46 -43.59
CA THR A 976 -12.24 -43.04 -43.55
C THR A 976 -12.74 -42.95 -42.12
N GLY A 977 -13.93 -42.37 -41.95
CA GLY A 977 -14.68 -42.43 -40.68
C GLY A 977 -14.94 -43.82 -40.11
N ALA A 978 -14.90 -44.86 -40.93
CA ALA A 978 -15.05 -46.26 -40.51
C ALA A 978 -13.71 -46.93 -40.15
N GLY A 979 -12.60 -46.17 -40.13
CA GLY A 979 -11.26 -46.67 -39.85
C GLY A 979 -10.62 -47.47 -40.99
N THR A 980 -11.19 -47.40 -42.21
CA THR A 980 -10.60 -48.06 -43.39
C THR A 980 -9.54 -47.15 -44.01
N ALA A 981 -8.34 -47.68 -44.28
CA ALA A 981 -7.26 -46.89 -44.89
C ALA A 981 -7.60 -46.41 -46.31
N VAL A 982 -7.23 -45.16 -46.66
CA VAL A 982 -7.49 -44.54 -47.98
C VAL A 982 -6.22 -43.93 -48.58
N PRO A 983 -5.26 -44.74 -49.06
CA PRO A 983 -3.96 -44.25 -49.52
C PRO A 983 -4.01 -43.18 -50.62
N ALA A 984 -5.10 -43.14 -51.40
CA ALA A 984 -5.30 -42.15 -52.47
C ALA A 984 -5.39 -40.70 -51.99
N ASN A 985 -5.59 -40.47 -50.68
CA ASN A 985 -5.64 -39.14 -50.07
C ASN A 985 -4.26 -38.67 -49.55
N ILE A 986 -3.19 -39.35 -49.95
CA ILE A 986 -1.81 -38.95 -49.66
C ILE A 986 -1.22 -38.37 -50.95
N THR A 987 -0.97 -37.07 -50.96
CA THR A 987 -0.29 -36.37 -52.05
C THR A 987 1.14 -36.08 -51.64
N ILE A 988 2.10 -36.47 -52.49
CA ILE A 988 3.52 -36.11 -52.35
C ILE A 988 3.93 -35.49 -53.69
N SER A 989 4.19 -34.19 -53.71
CA SER A 989 4.57 -33.42 -54.91
C SER A 989 5.97 -32.84 -54.82
#